data_AF-A0A9P3F1C1-F1
#
_entry.id   AF-A0A9P3F1C1-F1
#
_cell.length_a   1.000
_cell.length_b   1.000
_cell.length_c   1.000
_cell.angle_alpha   90.00
_cell.angle_beta   90.00
_cell.angle_gamma   90.00
#
_symmetry.space_group_name_H-M   'P 1'
#
loop_
_entity.id
_entity.type
_entity.pdbx_description
1 polymer ?
#
loop_
_entity_poly.entity_id
_entity_poly.type
_entity_poly.pdbx_seq_one_letter_code
_entity_poly.pdbx_strand_id
1 'polypeptide(L)'
;MTYTYLCGCSYYTLPQAKPVYLPRIGIKAHATILSSVSRTVLTQTYTNPSKNLLEEVSYTFPLYDGVSIVNFNCQVGDRTLHSRVKPRKQAKAEYDDAVSKGESAALMAHSLSASDVFSIRLGNVRAGEKVVVEITLVGELKQDAQTDAVRYTLPNSIAPRYGYQAEDMTMPPEANVEGISITVDVQMESTAVIRKIQSTSHSLSVALGRVSVSSESDKAFNPAQASASVNLKEDRTSLSRDFVLLVKADGLDTPRAMLETHPTLPNQRAIMTTLVPKFGLEPIKPEIIFVIDRSGSMVEKINTLKSALRVFLKSLPVGVCFNICSFGSSYSFLWKQSLFYNADSLQEALSFVDGVRADMGGTEMQEAVEATVHSRMRDKELEVLILTDGQIWNQEALFKFIRETAADSSARFFSLGIGDGASHSLVEGIARAGNGFSQLVVNYEELDRKVVRMLKGALTPHISDYKLDVEYDADGEDFEVVLPERLKTMAVDETETKQQPISLFDADYKEDEQKTDEEPLPVLTPPQTIQAPYKIPPLYPFIRTTAYLLGSETMHTPKALIFRATSKQGPLVLRIPIDEIGTGETIHQLAVRKVMIELEEGHGWLARATSNGNPFKNLHPASKERIIARECEKLGTQFQVTGKHSSFVALEKDSTSDQEKEKDIANLPVPEAAGEENTVHQVFGAPGPVRARNRRLATKAHRKIVPPPPPPATRFSARLRARETPGSNSSSLASFALFGAPAVARSLDTSGSPPPPPPAPRRGFGFDALMVCSPAHVSEGDMMEMESVDSDRSVGYTPASPTVASETAGGASTVHRIIALQSFEGYWIWSTELMEVLGLDERDIRARLLKLFEKDGRGSNLTVIATMLVMTYLSTKCADDRSVWELVYDKAEGWKRQKLVEMGEEADVLKAMEKDIIALV
;
A
#
# COMPACT_ATOMS: atom_id res chain seq x y z
N MET A 1 -22.67 -9.39 5.21
CA MET A 1 -23.12 -8.01 4.82
C MET A 1 -21.93 -7.08 4.97
N THR A 2 -21.18 -6.91 3.89
CA THR A 2 -20.01 -6.04 3.82
C THR A 2 -20.46 -4.62 3.50
N TYR A 3 -20.42 -3.74 4.50
CA TYR A 3 -20.78 -2.33 4.32
C TYR A 3 -19.62 -1.57 3.65
N THR A 4 -19.70 -1.31 2.35
CA THR A 4 -18.74 -0.47 1.60
C THR A 4 -19.16 0.99 1.59
N TYR A 5 -18.23 1.92 1.81
CA TYR A 5 -18.51 3.35 1.64
C TYR A 5 -18.55 3.72 0.15
N LEU A 6 -19.60 4.43 -0.26
CA LEU A 6 -19.76 4.92 -1.64
C LEU A 6 -18.84 6.11 -1.90
N CYS A 7 -18.13 6.10 -3.03
CA CYS A 7 -17.40 7.26 -3.53
C CYS A 7 -18.37 8.31 -4.09
N GLY A 8 -18.18 9.58 -3.71
CA GLY A 8 -18.86 10.73 -4.34
C GLY A 8 -19.19 11.87 -3.39
N CYS A 9 -20.11 12.74 -3.83
CA CYS A 9 -20.62 13.87 -3.04
C CYS A 9 -21.71 13.42 -2.05
N SER A 10 -21.60 13.85 -0.79
CA SER A 10 -22.59 13.64 0.26
C SER A 10 -22.79 14.89 1.12
N TYR A 11 -23.92 14.99 1.82
CA TYR A 11 -24.23 16.07 2.75
C TYR A 11 -24.99 15.53 3.97
N TYR A 12 -24.99 16.28 5.07
CA TYR A 12 -25.67 15.88 6.31
C TYR A 12 -26.95 16.71 6.52
N THR A 13 -28.01 16.09 7.03
CA THR A 13 -29.30 16.75 7.32
C THR A 13 -29.63 16.69 8.80
N LEU A 14 -29.48 17.80 9.53
CA LEU A 14 -29.92 17.86 10.93
C LEU A 14 -31.43 17.53 11.05
N PRO A 15 -31.86 16.72 12.04
CA PRO A 15 -31.09 16.15 13.15
C PRO A 15 -30.49 14.75 12.88
N GLN A 16 -30.57 14.24 11.65
CA GLN A 16 -30.12 12.90 11.28
C GLN A 16 -28.63 12.92 10.96
N ALA A 17 -27.81 12.23 11.78
CA ALA A 17 -26.36 12.14 11.60
C ALA A 17 -25.90 11.29 10.39
N LYS A 18 -26.82 10.94 9.47
CA LYS A 18 -26.55 10.09 8.31
C LYS A 18 -26.16 10.93 7.09
N PRO A 19 -25.12 10.54 6.33
CA PRO A 19 -24.78 11.18 5.07
C PRO A 19 -25.80 10.81 3.97
N VAL A 20 -26.34 11.82 3.29
CA VAL A 20 -27.17 11.66 2.10
C VAL A 20 -26.29 11.92 0.87
N TYR A 21 -26.17 10.93 -0.01
CA TYR A 21 -25.37 11.06 -1.23
C TYR A 21 -26.13 11.79 -2.34
N LEU A 22 -25.42 12.61 -3.12
CA LEU A 22 -25.96 13.20 -4.34
C LEU A 22 -25.97 12.16 -5.48
N PRO A 23 -27.03 12.10 -6.30
CA PRO A 23 -27.05 11.27 -7.49
C PRO A 23 -25.93 11.66 -8.46
N ARG A 24 -25.06 10.69 -8.79
CA ARG A 24 -24.05 10.80 -9.84
C ARG A 24 -24.73 10.57 -11.19
N ILE A 25 -24.65 11.54 -12.09
CA ILE A 25 -25.29 11.51 -13.41
C ILE A 25 -24.33 11.18 -14.55
N GLY A 26 -23.03 11.40 -14.38
CA GLY A 26 -22.03 11.10 -15.41
C GLY A 26 -20.63 10.79 -14.84
N ILE A 27 -19.87 9.98 -15.58
CA ILE A 27 -18.45 9.70 -15.33
C ILE A 27 -17.70 9.80 -16.65
N LYS A 28 -16.64 10.61 -16.68
CA LYS A 28 -15.67 10.63 -17.77
C LYS A 28 -14.28 10.43 -17.20
N ALA A 29 -13.53 9.45 -17.70
CA ALA A 29 -12.13 9.24 -17.33
C ALA A 29 -11.25 9.15 -18.57
N HIS A 30 -10.15 9.89 -18.59
CA HIS A 30 -9.06 9.71 -19.54
C HIS A 30 -7.78 9.40 -18.76
N ALA A 31 -7.20 8.23 -19.00
CA ALA A 31 -5.95 7.82 -18.39
C ALA A 31 -4.87 7.68 -19.46
N THR A 32 -3.69 8.23 -19.19
CA THR A 32 -2.48 8.00 -19.97
C THR A 32 -1.54 7.13 -19.14
N ILE A 33 -1.26 5.91 -19.63
CA ILE A 33 -0.28 5.00 -19.07
C ILE A 33 1.03 5.19 -19.84
N LEU A 34 2.11 5.51 -19.12
CA LEU A 34 3.46 5.61 -19.66
C LEU A 34 4.33 4.55 -18.97
N SER A 35 4.71 3.50 -19.68
CA SER A 35 5.40 2.32 -19.13
C SER A 35 4.71 1.76 -17.86
N SER A 36 5.18 2.12 -16.66
CA SER A 36 4.62 1.72 -15.37
C SER A 36 4.11 2.88 -14.50
N VAL A 37 3.81 4.04 -15.06
CA VAL A 37 3.08 5.12 -14.37
C VAL A 37 1.78 5.46 -15.10
N SER A 38 0.85 6.07 -14.39
CA SER A 38 -0.39 6.62 -14.97
C SER A 38 -0.60 8.07 -14.58
N ARG A 39 -1.24 8.82 -15.48
CA ARG A 39 -1.89 10.12 -15.24
C ARG A 39 -3.34 10.00 -15.67
N THR A 40 -4.28 10.06 -14.72
CA THR A 40 -5.73 9.94 -14.97
C THR A 40 -6.43 11.24 -14.65
N VAL A 41 -7.13 11.82 -15.63
CA VAL A 41 -8.13 12.87 -15.42
C VAL A 41 -9.48 12.19 -15.26
N LEU A 42 -10.09 12.33 -14.09
CA LEU A 42 -11.42 11.81 -13.77
C LEU A 42 -12.38 12.97 -13.51
N THR A 43 -13.41 13.07 -14.35
CA THR A 43 -14.55 13.97 -14.20
C THR A 43 -15.77 13.18 -13.72
N GLN A 44 -16.38 13.61 -12.61
CA GLN A 44 -17.62 13.04 -12.08
C GLN A 44 -18.67 14.15 -11.93
N THR A 45 -19.85 13.93 -12.53
CA THR A 45 -20.95 14.89 -12.49
C THR A 45 -22.02 14.43 -11.49
N TYR A 46 -22.38 15.31 -10.56
CA TYR A 46 -23.45 15.15 -9.58
C TYR A 46 -24.51 16.24 -9.79
N THR A 47 -25.70 16.05 -9.23
CA THR A 47 -26.75 17.08 -9.17
C THR A 47 -27.34 17.15 -7.76
N ASN A 48 -27.78 18.34 -7.31
CA ASN A 48 -28.56 18.51 -6.09
C ASN A 48 -30.06 18.34 -6.40
N PRO A 49 -30.70 17.18 -6.12
CA PRO A 49 -32.13 16.97 -6.37
C PRO A 49 -33.02 17.65 -5.33
N SER A 50 -32.46 18.17 -4.24
CA SER A 50 -33.24 18.81 -3.18
C SER A 50 -33.72 20.20 -3.61
N LYS A 51 -34.80 20.67 -2.97
CA LYS A 51 -35.32 22.04 -3.16
C LYS A 51 -34.60 23.09 -2.30
N ASN A 52 -33.56 22.68 -1.57
CA ASN A 52 -32.89 23.50 -0.58
C ASN A 52 -31.46 23.85 -1.05
N LEU A 53 -30.93 24.94 -0.52
CA LEU A 53 -29.49 25.20 -0.52
C LEU A 53 -28.80 24.14 0.36
N LEU A 54 -27.71 23.57 -0.11
CA LEU A 54 -26.79 22.77 0.68
C LEU A 54 -25.60 23.65 1.07
N GLU A 55 -25.45 23.92 2.37
CA GLU A 55 -24.40 24.79 2.91
C GLU A 55 -23.02 24.16 2.75
N GLU A 56 -22.88 22.87 3.08
CA GLU A 56 -21.65 22.08 2.92
C GLU A 56 -21.97 20.73 2.24
N VAL A 57 -21.22 20.39 1.19
CA VAL A 57 -21.22 19.09 0.50
C VAL A 57 -19.81 18.50 0.56
N SER A 58 -19.66 17.30 1.12
CA SER A 58 -18.38 16.57 1.18
C SER A 58 -18.24 15.65 -0.03
N TYR A 59 -17.28 15.94 -0.92
CA TYR A 59 -16.82 15.00 -1.93
C TYR A 59 -15.79 14.05 -1.32
N THR A 60 -15.94 12.74 -1.53
CA THR A 60 -15.06 11.71 -0.96
C THR A 60 -14.63 10.68 -2.02
N PHE A 61 -13.33 10.46 -2.17
CA PHE A 61 -12.71 9.60 -3.18
C PHE A 61 -11.60 8.71 -2.59
N PRO A 62 -11.55 7.40 -2.88
CA PRO A 62 -10.49 6.50 -2.42
C PRO A 62 -9.15 6.76 -3.13
N LEU A 63 -8.05 6.78 -2.38
CA LEU A 63 -6.68 6.80 -2.90
C LEU A 63 -5.96 5.51 -2.51
N TYR A 64 -5.44 4.78 -3.49
CA TYR A 64 -4.53 3.67 -3.23
C TYR A 64 -3.11 4.20 -2.94
N ASP A 65 -2.29 3.41 -2.23
CA ASP A 65 -0.89 3.78 -2.02
C ASP A 65 -0.13 3.84 -3.35
N GLY A 66 0.83 4.76 -3.43
CA GLY A 66 1.49 5.14 -4.69
C GLY A 66 0.65 5.98 -5.65
N VAL A 67 -0.64 6.25 -5.37
CA VAL A 67 -1.49 7.21 -6.13
C VAL A 67 -1.59 8.53 -5.37
N SER A 68 -1.64 9.66 -6.08
CA SER A 68 -1.83 10.98 -5.48
C SER A 68 -2.54 11.95 -6.42
N ILE A 69 -3.31 12.88 -5.84
CA ILE A 69 -4.00 13.94 -6.60
C ILE A 69 -3.05 15.13 -6.72
N VAL A 70 -2.86 15.58 -7.96
CA VAL A 70 -1.99 16.72 -8.33
C VAL A 70 -2.79 17.93 -8.84
N ASN A 71 -4.05 17.74 -9.17
CA ASN A 71 -4.95 18.82 -9.56
C ASN A 71 -6.40 18.50 -9.17
N PHE A 72 -7.14 19.52 -8.77
CA PHE A 72 -8.57 19.51 -8.53
C PHE A 72 -9.22 20.75 -9.16
N ASN A 73 -10.24 20.55 -9.97
CA ASN A 73 -11.14 21.60 -10.43
C ASN A 73 -12.57 21.23 -10.02
N CYS A 74 -13.38 22.21 -9.65
CA CYS A 74 -14.80 21.99 -9.38
C CYS A 74 -15.64 23.06 -10.04
N GLN A 75 -16.69 22.67 -10.75
CA GLN A 75 -17.70 23.59 -11.26
C GLN A 75 -19.01 23.39 -10.48
N VAL A 76 -19.58 24.48 -9.96
CA VAL A 76 -20.83 24.49 -9.20
C VAL A 76 -21.82 25.45 -9.86
N GLY A 77 -22.72 24.90 -10.69
CA GLY A 77 -23.51 25.69 -11.63
C GLY A 77 -22.61 26.36 -12.68
N ASP A 78 -22.68 27.68 -12.80
CA ASP A 78 -21.84 28.46 -13.72
C ASP A 78 -20.48 28.86 -13.14
N ARG A 79 -20.21 28.53 -11.87
CA ARG A 79 -19.03 28.97 -11.11
C ARG A 79 -17.91 27.94 -11.22
N THR A 80 -16.71 28.37 -11.62
CA THR A 80 -15.52 27.48 -11.71
C THR A 80 -14.53 27.81 -10.60
N LEU A 81 -14.24 26.80 -9.77
CA LEU A 81 -13.24 26.83 -8.71
C LEU A 81 -11.96 26.17 -9.21
N HIS A 82 -10.88 26.95 -9.27
CA HIS A 82 -9.55 26.44 -9.61
C HIS A 82 -8.76 26.18 -8.34
N SER A 83 -8.24 24.95 -8.16
CA SER A 83 -7.36 24.69 -7.02
C SER A 83 -5.93 25.18 -7.25
N ARG A 84 -5.28 25.51 -6.14
CA ARG A 84 -3.82 25.63 -6.02
C ARG A 84 -3.39 24.96 -4.72
N VAL A 85 -2.24 24.32 -4.69
CA VAL A 85 -1.64 23.81 -3.45
C VAL A 85 -1.04 24.97 -2.67
N LYS A 86 -1.35 25.04 -1.37
CA LYS A 86 -0.86 26.04 -0.41
C LYS A 86 -0.41 25.36 0.89
N PRO A 87 0.42 26.04 1.72
CA PRO A 87 0.67 25.62 3.09
C PRO A 87 -0.64 25.44 3.86
N ARG A 88 -0.79 24.37 4.64
CA ARG A 88 -2.09 23.98 5.22
C ARG A 88 -2.76 25.07 6.06
N LYS A 89 -1.98 25.87 6.78
CA LYS A 89 -2.48 27.03 7.56
C LYS A 89 -3.04 28.13 6.65
N GLN A 90 -2.35 28.44 5.55
CA GLN A 90 -2.77 29.43 4.56
C GLN A 90 -4.00 28.96 3.78
N ALA A 91 -3.99 27.71 3.29
CA ALA A 91 -5.12 27.10 2.58
C ALA A 91 -6.43 27.18 3.38
N LYS A 92 -6.35 26.91 4.70
CA LYS A 92 -7.49 27.03 5.60
C LYS A 92 -7.94 28.49 5.78
N ALA A 93 -7.01 29.41 5.98
CA ALA A 93 -7.35 30.82 6.17
C ALA A 93 -8.02 31.43 4.92
N GLU A 94 -7.53 31.09 3.72
CA GLU A 94 -8.12 31.51 2.44
C GLU A 94 -9.54 30.92 2.24
N TYR A 95 -9.76 29.66 2.63
CA TYR A 95 -11.09 29.03 2.61
C TYR A 95 -12.05 29.67 3.62
N ASP A 96 -11.64 29.83 4.88
CA ASP A 96 -12.48 30.39 5.95
C ASP A 96 -12.89 31.84 5.61
N ASP A 97 -12.00 32.63 5.00
CA ASP A 97 -12.28 34.00 4.51
C ASP A 97 -13.32 34.01 3.37
N ALA A 98 -13.14 33.19 2.33
CA ALA A 98 -14.08 33.09 1.20
C ALA A 98 -15.48 32.61 1.65
N VAL A 99 -15.56 31.57 2.48
CA VAL A 99 -16.83 31.09 3.05
C VAL A 99 -17.51 32.19 3.88
N SER A 100 -16.75 33.00 4.63
CA SER A 100 -17.33 34.12 5.41
C SER A 100 -17.98 35.21 4.55
N LYS A 101 -17.57 35.34 3.28
CA LYS A 101 -18.15 36.26 2.29
C LYS A 101 -19.33 35.65 1.52
N GLY A 102 -19.59 34.36 1.69
CA GLY A 102 -20.61 33.60 0.96
C GLY A 102 -20.17 33.14 -0.44
N GLU A 103 -18.89 33.30 -0.79
CA GLU A 103 -18.28 32.78 -2.02
C GLU A 103 -18.25 31.25 -2.00
N SER A 104 -18.25 30.61 -3.17
CA SER A 104 -18.00 29.16 -3.20
C SER A 104 -16.49 28.90 -3.11
N ALA A 105 -16.09 28.17 -2.09
CA ALA A 105 -14.73 27.71 -1.90
C ALA A 105 -14.69 26.19 -1.69
N ALA A 106 -13.52 25.60 -1.94
CA ALA A 106 -13.24 24.21 -1.65
C ALA A 106 -11.93 24.05 -0.87
N LEU A 107 -11.94 23.19 0.15
CA LEU A 107 -10.77 22.85 0.95
C LEU A 107 -10.62 21.34 1.06
N MET A 108 -9.40 20.86 0.79
CA MET A 108 -9.02 19.47 1.04
C MET A 108 -8.99 19.19 2.55
N ALA A 109 -9.85 18.27 2.98
CA ALA A 109 -10.02 17.83 4.35
C ALA A 109 -9.09 16.64 4.62
N HIS A 110 -7.87 16.92 5.08
CA HIS A 110 -6.94 15.91 5.57
C HIS A 110 -7.42 15.28 6.88
N SER A 111 -8.01 14.08 6.79
CA SER A 111 -8.27 13.24 7.96
C SER A 111 -6.96 12.57 8.42
N LEU A 112 -6.54 12.86 9.65
CA LEU A 112 -5.31 12.29 10.24
C LEU A 112 -5.36 10.76 10.39
N SER A 113 -6.55 10.16 10.34
CA SER A 113 -6.75 8.71 10.46
C SER A 113 -6.98 7.98 9.13
N ALA A 114 -7.13 8.69 8.00
CA ALA A 114 -7.48 8.11 6.70
C ALA A 114 -6.65 8.67 5.54
N SER A 115 -5.40 8.19 5.43
CA SER A 115 -4.45 8.52 4.36
C SER A 115 -4.85 8.00 2.96
N ASP A 116 -5.80 7.07 2.89
CA ASP A 116 -6.36 6.45 1.67
C ASP A 116 -7.71 7.06 1.25
N VAL A 117 -8.12 8.18 1.85
CA VAL A 117 -9.35 8.88 1.48
C VAL A 117 -9.06 10.36 1.24
N PHE A 118 -9.29 10.78 0.00
CA PHE A 118 -9.37 12.18 -0.36
C PHE A 118 -10.76 12.71 -0.06
N SER A 119 -10.85 13.70 0.82
CA SER A 119 -12.09 14.43 1.08
C SER A 119 -11.92 15.92 0.73
N ILE A 120 -12.92 16.50 0.09
CA ILE A 120 -13.05 17.94 -0.13
C ILE A 120 -14.42 18.41 0.35
N ARG A 121 -14.45 19.54 1.03
CA ARG A 121 -15.70 20.23 1.37
C ARG A 121 -15.97 21.31 0.33
N LEU A 122 -17.19 21.33 -0.19
CA LEU A 122 -17.72 22.29 -1.15
C LEU A 122 -18.79 23.14 -0.49
N GLY A 123 -18.63 24.46 -0.50
CA GLY A 123 -19.62 25.40 0.04
C GLY A 123 -20.70 25.80 -0.97
N ASN A 124 -21.93 26.01 -0.49
CA ASN A 124 -22.98 26.81 -1.14
C ASN A 124 -23.48 26.23 -2.50
N VAL A 125 -24.05 25.01 -2.49
CA VAL A 125 -24.61 24.31 -3.66
C VAL A 125 -26.14 24.46 -3.70
N ARG A 126 -26.69 25.18 -4.68
CA ARG A 126 -28.14 25.49 -4.72
C ARG A 126 -28.99 24.32 -5.22
N ALA A 127 -30.30 24.42 -5.00
CA ALA A 127 -31.29 23.48 -5.51
C ALA A 127 -31.20 23.32 -7.04
N GLY A 128 -31.06 22.09 -7.53
CA GLY A 128 -30.94 21.79 -8.97
C GLY A 128 -29.59 22.14 -9.61
N GLU A 129 -28.62 22.71 -8.88
CA GLU A 129 -27.27 22.93 -9.44
C GLU A 129 -26.54 21.60 -9.70
N LYS A 130 -25.83 21.55 -10.83
CA LYS A 130 -24.86 20.49 -11.10
C LYS A 130 -23.53 20.80 -10.40
N VAL A 131 -22.89 19.76 -9.90
CA VAL A 131 -21.53 19.78 -9.35
C VAL A 131 -20.67 18.88 -10.24
N VAL A 132 -19.74 19.48 -10.99
CA VAL A 132 -18.76 18.75 -11.81
C VAL A 132 -17.44 18.75 -11.06
N VAL A 133 -17.02 17.59 -10.57
CA VAL A 133 -15.72 17.41 -9.91
C VAL A 133 -14.73 16.82 -10.92
N GLU A 134 -13.60 17.48 -11.12
CA GLU A 134 -12.49 16.99 -11.92
C GLU A 134 -11.25 16.81 -11.02
N ILE A 135 -10.70 15.61 -10.97
CA ILE A 135 -9.41 15.32 -10.31
C ILE A 135 -8.39 14.79 -11.32
N THR A 136 -7.14 15.22 -11.18
CA THR A 136 -6.00 14.58 -11.85
C THR A 136 -5.23 13.74 -10.84
N LEU A 137 -5.23 12.43 -11.07
CA LEU A 137 -4.50 11.41 -10.32
C LEU A 137 -3.21 11.08 -11.06
N VAL A 138 -2.09 11.00 -10.35
CA VAL A 138 -0.86 10.34 -10.83
C VAL A 138 -0.58 9.12 -9.96
N GLY A 139 0.00 8.06 -10.51
CA GLY A 139 0.35 6.89 -9.70
C GLY A 139 1.28 5.87 -10.35
N GLU A 140 2.05 5.18 -9.50
CA GLU A 140 2.84 4.00 -9.88
C GLU A 140 1.92 2.79 -10.14
N LEU A 141 2.12 2.12 -11.28
CA LEU A 141 1.34 0.94 -11.68
C LEU A 141 2.05 -0.36 -11.31
N LYS A 142 1.30 -1.22 -10.62
CA LYS A 142 1.80 -2.51 -10.13
C LYS A 142 1.87 -3.54 -11.25
N GLN A 143 2.83 -4.45 -11.11
CA GLN A 143 2.87 -5.66 -11.90
C GLN A 143 1.87 -6.66 -11.34
N ASP A 144 1.00 -7.16 -12.22
CA ASP A 144 0.05 -8.21 -11.91
C ASP A 144 0.79 -9.54 -11.72
N ALA A 145 0.78 -10.09 -10.50
CA ALA A 145 1.57 -11.26 -10.16
C ALA A 145 1.12 -12.56 -10.87
N GLN A 146 -0.08 -12.58 -11.48
CA GLN A 146 -0.62 -13.73 -12.19
C GLN A 146 -0.22 -13.71 -13.68
N THR A 147 -0.34 -12.55 -14.33
CA THR A 147 -0.17 -12.40 -15.79
C THR A 147 1.14 -11.72 -16.23
N ASP A 148 1.90 -11.18 -15.27
CA ASP A 148 3.06 -10.28 -15.44
C ASP A 148 2.77 -9.06 -16.34
N ALA A 149 1.49 -8.66 -16.38
CA ALA A 149 1.01 -7.44 -17.03
C ALA A 149 1.14 -6.23 -16.10
N VAL A 150 1.08 -5.01 -16.66
CA VAL A 150 0.84 -3.79 -15.87
C VAL A 150 -0.65 -3.71 -15.53
N ARG A 151 -0.98 -3.61 -14.24
CA ARG A 151 -2.36 -3.44 -13.76
C ARG A 151 -2.64 -1.95 -13.50
N TYR A 152 -3.62 -1.41 -14.21
CA TYR A 152 -4.27 -0.14 -13.90
C TYR A 152 -5.62 -0.40 -13.26
N THR A 153 -5.93 0.28 -12.15
CA THR A 153 -7.23 0.20 -11.48
C THR A 153 -7.75 1.61 -11.22
N LEU A 154 -8.98 1.88 -11.68
CA LEU A 154 -9.74 3.07 -11.31
C LEU A 154 -10.80 2.66 -10.27
N PRO A 155 -10.65 3.09 -9.01
CA PRO A 155 -11.54 2.67 -7.91
C PRO A 155 -12.92 3.35 -7.97
N ASN A 156 -13.91 2.69 -7.39
CA ASN A 156 -15.28 3.18 -7.27
C ASN A 156 -15.87 2.99 -5.85
N SER A 157 -15.27 2.18 -4.98
CA SER A 157 -15.65 2.03 -3.56
C SER A 157 -14.49 2.33 -2.61
N ILE A 158 -14.83 2.73 -1.37
CA ILE A 158 -13.87 2.94 -0.29
C ILE A 158 -13.96 1.74 0.68
N ALA A 159 -12.81 1.16 1.03
CA ALA A 159 -12.71 0.02 1.93
C ALA A 159 -13.21 0.38 3.36
N PRO A 160 -13.99 -0.49 4.02
CA PRO A 160 -14.44 -0.26 5.40
C PRO A 160 -13.27 -0.32 6.40
N ARG A 161 -13.36 0.51 7.45
CA ARG A 161 -12.37 0.62 8.53
C ARG A 161 -12.97 0.15 9.86
N TYR A 162 -12.23 -0.64 10.64
CA TYR A 162 -12.68 -1.11 11.94
C TYR A 162 -12.97 0.06 12.90
N GLY A 163 -14.02 -0.07 13.71
CA GLY A 163 -14.51 1.00 14.58
C GLY A 163 -15.37 2.06 13.88
N TYR A 164 -15.39 2.12 12.55
CA TYR A 164 -16.31 2.97 11.78
C TYR A 164 -17.53 2.16 11.33
N GLN A 165 -18.70 2.45 11.91
CA GLN A 165 -19.96 1.88 11.42
C GLN A 165 -20.30 2.51 10.07
N ALA A 166 -20.16 1.72 9.00
CA ALA A 166 -20.81 2.02 7.74
C ALA A 166 -22.29 1.62 7.89
N GLU A 167 -23.17 2.61 7.92
CA GLU A 167 -24.60 2.42 8.18
C GLU A 167 -25.39 2.16 6.89
N ASP A 168 -26.61 1.62 7.02
CA ASP A 168 -27.55 1.41 5.89
C ASP A 168 -27.66 2.65 4.99
N MET A 169 -27.14 2.52 3.76
CA MET A 169 -27.15 3.58 2.76
C MET A 169 -28.38 3.45 1.87
N THR A 170 -29.27 4.45 1.94
CA THR A 170 -30.27 4.68 0.91
C THR A 170 -29.57 5.14 -0.37
N MET A 171 -29.69 4.35 -1.44
CA MET A 171 -29.26 4.76 -2.78
C MET A 171 -29.94 6.07 -3.18
N PRO A 172 -29.22 7.01 -3.82
CA PRO A 172 -29.82 8.27 -4.26
C PRO A 172 -30.90 8.03 -5.34
N PRO A 173 -31.93 8.90 -5.42
CA PRO A 173 -33.02 8.75 -6.37
C PRO A 173 -32.54 8.87 -7.83
N GLU A 174 -33.29 8.23 -8.74
CA GLU A 174 -33.00 8.21 -10.17
C GLU A 174 -32.92 9.64 -10.76
N ALA A 175 -31.86 9.89 -11.53
CA ALA A 175 -31.63 11.15 -12.23
C ALA A 175 -31.23 10.85 -13.68
N ASN A 176 -31.50 11.79 -14.60
CA ASN A 176 -31.17 11.62 -16.02
C ASN A 176 -29.67 11.36 -16.22
N VAL A 177 -29.36 10.27 -16.93
CA VAL A 177 -28.04 9.67 -17.04
C VAL A 177 -27.29 10.23 -18.26
N GLU A 178 -26.11 10.81 -18.03
CA GLU A 178 -25.17 11.22 -19.10
C GLU A 178 -24.25 10.06 -19.53
N GLY A 179 -24.14 9.01 -18.71
CA GLY A 179 -23.44 7.76 -19.01
C GLY A 179 -22.03 7.66 -18.42
N ILE A 180 -21.34 6.55 -18.72
CA ILE A 180 -19.96 6.28 -18.30
C ILE A 180 -19.08 6.18 -19.54
N SER A 181 -18.02 7.00 -19.62
CA SER A 181 -17.02 6.96 -20.67
C SER A 181 -15.62 6.90 -20.06
N ILE A 182 -14.93 5.78 -20.23
CA ILE A 182 -13.55 5.56 -19.77
C ILE A 182 -12.69 5.33 -21.00
N THR A 183 -11.60 6.08 -21.14
CA THR A 183 -10.58 5.90 -22.18
C THR A 183 -9.21 5.78 -21.51
N VAL A 184 -8.43 4.80 -21.93
CA VAL A 184 -7.08 4.56 -21.43
C VAL A 184 -6.13 4.47 -22.63
N ASP A 185 -5.30 5.49 -22.78
CA ASP A 185 -4.20 5.50 -23.73
C ASP A 185 -2.96 4.88 -23.10
N VAL A 186 -2.27 4.04 -23.85
CA VAL A 186 -1.13 3.25 -23.42
C VAL A 186 0.05 3.58 -24.32
N GLN A 187 1.10 4.13 -23.72
CA GLN A 187 2.40 4.36 -24.34
C GLN A 187 3.44 3.53 -23.59
N MET A 188 3.86 2.42 -24.21
CA MET A 188 5.04 1.66 -23.78
C MET A 188 6.30 2.25 -24.40
N GLU A 189 7.45 1.69 -24.05
CA GLU A 189 8.76 2.11 -24.57
C GLU A 189 8.88 1.80 -26.07
N SER A 190 9.67 2.57 -26.82
CA SER A 190 9.75 2.46 -28.29
C SER A 190 10.15 1.08 -28.82
N THR A 191 10.79 0.25 -28.00
CA THR A 191 11.18 -1.14 -28.32
C THR A 191 10.18 -2.20 -27.83
N ALA A 192 9.19 -1.82 -27.01
CA ALA A 192 8.21 -2.73 -26.46
C ALA A 192 7.05 -2.98 -27.44
N VAL A 193 6.61 -4.23 -27.54
CA VAL A 193 5.41 -4.60 -28.31
C VAL A 193 4.28 -4.91 -27.35
N ILE A 194 3.15 -4.20 -27.47
CA ILE A 194 1.93 -4.53 -26.72
C ILE A 194 1.35 -5.82 -27.29
N ARG A 195 1.31 -6.87 -26.47
CA ARG A 195 0.85 -8.22 -26.85
C ARG A 195 -0.62 -8.46 -26.56
N LYS A 196 -1.13 -7.92 -25.43
CA LYS A 196 -2.53 -8.10 -25.02
C LYS A 196 -2.97 -6.94 -24.14
N ILE A 197 -4.17 -6.43 -24.39
CA ILE A 197 -4.90 -5.56 -23.47
C ILE A 197 -6.23 -6.24 -23.16
N GLN A 198 -6.57 -6.35 -21.89
CA GLN A 198 -7.81 -6.95 -21.41
C GLN A 198 -8.28 -6.26 -20.13
N SER A 199 -9.57 -6.30 -19.84
CA SER A 199 -10.11 -5.96 -18.53
C SER A 199 -10.69 -7.21 -17.89
N THR A 200 -10.48 -7.36 -16.58
CA THR A 200 -11.09 -8.41 -15.78
C THR A 200 -12.47 -8.01 -15.23
N SER A 201 -12.87 -6.74 -15.37
CA SER A 201 -14.10 -6.22 -14.76
C SER A 201 -15.15 -5.72 -15.76
N HIS A 202 -14.77 -5.24 -16.95
CA HIS A 202 -15.68 -4.65 -17.95
C HIS A 202 -15.32 -5.04 -19.40
N SER A 203 -16.29 -5.05 -20.32
CA SER A 203 -16.05 -5.27 -21.75
C SER A 203 -15.37 -4.04 -22.38
N LEU A 204 -14.32 -4.26 -23.20
CA LEU A 204 -13.51 -3.21 -23.81
C LEU A 204 -13.66 -3.15 -25.34
N SER A 205 -13.54 -1.94 -25.90
CA SER A 205 -13.08 -1.72 -27.27
C SER A 205 -11.60 -1.36 -27.25
N VAL A 206 -10.75 -2.07 -28.01
CA VAL A 206 -9.29 -1.86 -28.02
C VAL A 206 -8.81 -1.55 -29.43
N ALA A 207 -8.03 -0.49 -29.56
CA ALA A 207 -7.29 -0.13 -30.77
C ALA A 207 -5.78 -0.24 -30.49
N LEU A 208 -5.11 -1.23 -31.09
CA LEU A 208 -3.65 -1.33 -31.06
C LEU A 208 -3.03 -0.42 -32.13
N GLY A 209 -1.79 0.03 -31.90
CA GLY A 209 -1.00 0.80 -32.86
C GLY A 209 -1.05 2.33 -32.73
N ARG A 210 -1.87 2.86 -31.81
CA ARG A 210 -2.19 4.30 -31.69
C ARG A 210 -2.85 4.65 -30.35
N VAL A 211 -2.76 5.91 -29.96
CA VAL A 211 -3.49 6.53 -28.83
C VAL A 211 -4.75 7.25 -29.32
N SER A 212 -5.75 7.48 -28.45
CA SER A 212 -7.04 8.11 -28.78
C SER A 212 -6.91 9.55 -29.30
N VAL A 213 -5.85 10.25 -28.90
CA VAL A 213 -5.60 11.67 -29.21
C VAL A 213 -4.80 11.86 -30.50
N SER A 214 -4.42 10.78 -31.19
CA SER A 214 -3.63 10.85 -32.43
C SER A 214 -4.40 11.55 -33.57
N SER A 215 -3.73 12.49 -34.24
CA SER A 215 -4.32 13.26 -35.34
C SER A 215 -4.61 12.38 -36.56
N GLU A 216 -5.53 12.76 -37.46
CA GLU A 216 -5.80 11.98 -38.68
C GLU A 216 -4.59 11.85 -39.63
N SER A 217 -3.56 12.68 -39.44
CA SER A 217 -2.25 12.63 -40.10
C SER A 217 -1.30 11.60 -39.49
N ASP A 218 -1.38 11.31 -38.18
CA ASP A 218 -0.48 10.39 -37.46
C ASP A 218 -0.95 8.92 -37.55
N LYS A 219 -1.17 8.43 -38.78
CA LYS A 219 -1.63 7.05 -39.05
C LYS A 219 -0.51 6.00 -39.04
N ALA A 220 0.71 6.35 -38.60
CA ALA A 220 1.81 5.41 -38.49
C ALA A 220 1.55 4.43 -37.33
N PHE A 221 1.39 3.13 -37.65
CA PHE A 221 1.20 2.09 -36.64
C PHE A 221 2.43 1.99 -35.73
N ASN A 222 2.26 2.24 -34.44
CA ASN A 222 3.30 2.09 -33.43
C ASN A 222 2.98 0.90 -32.49
N PRO A 223 3.76 -0.21 -32.51
CA PRO A 223 3.49 -1.39 -31.69
C PRO A 223 3.62 -1.14 -30.17
N ALA A 224 4.24 -0.04 -29.76
CA ALA A 224 4.32 0.42 -28.38
C ALA A 224 3.09 1.23 -27.93
N GLN A 225 2.14 1.53 -28.83
CA GLN A 225 0.95 2.32 -28.54
C GLN A 225 -0.33 1.50 -28.61
N ALA A 226 -1.29 1.84 -27.75
CA ALA A 226 -2.66 1.38 -27.84
C ALA A 226 -3.63 2.35 -27.15
N SER A 227 -4.92 2.18 -27.43
CA SER A 227 -6.01 2.82 -26.72
C SER A 227 -7.10 1.79 -26.39
N ALA A 228 -7.61 1.83 -25.17
CA ALA A 228 -8.73 1.01 -24.71
C ALA A 228 -9.86 1.93 -24.24
N SER A 229 -11.11 1.62 -24.61
CA SER A 229 -12.28 2.41 -24.25
C SER A 229 -13.45 1.57 -23.78
N VAL A 230 -14.21 2.12 -22.84
CA VAL A 230 -15.49 1.61 -22.34
C VAL A 230 -16.50 2.74 -22.42
N ASN A 231 -17.64 2.46 -23.06
CA ASN A 231 -18.77 3.39 -23.12
C ASN A 231 -20.02 2.63 -22.68
N LEU A 232 -20.50 2.89 -21.46
CA LEU A 232 -21.76 2.34 -20.94
C LEU A 232 -22.82 3.45 -21.06
N LYS A 233 -23.70 3.30 -22.06
CA LYS A 233 -24.86 4.19 -22.28
C LYS A 233 -26.18 3.59 -21.81
N GLU A 234 -26.24 2.26 -21.69
CA GLU A 234 -27.49 1.52 -21.44
C GLU A 234 -27.56 0.94 -20.02
N ASP A 235 -26.42 0.64 -19.40
CA ASP A 235 -26.33 0.19 -18.01
C ASP A 235 -25.88 1.32 -17.06
N ARG A 236 -26.81 1.72 -16.18
CA ARG A 236 -26.71 2.34 -14.83
C ARG A 236 -25.47 3.22 -14.52
N THR A 237 -25.71 4.42 -13.96
CA THR A 237 -24.71 5.45 -13.54
C THR A 237 -23.64 5.02 -12.53
N SER A 238 -23.74 3.82 -11.99
CA SER A 238 -22.74 3.21 -11.14
C SER A 238 -21.90 2.18 -11.92
N LEU A 239 -20.60 2.46 -12.02
CA LEU A 239 -19.62 1.37 -11.94
C LEU A 239 -20.02 0.52 -10.73
N SER A 240 -20.28 -0.77 -10.93
CA SER A 240 -20.71 -1.69 -9.86
C SER A 240 -19.51 -2.29 -9.11
N ARG A 241 -18.32 -2.15 -9.70
CA ARG A 241 -17.03 -2.68 -9.30
C ARG A 241 -15.94 -1.78 -9.88
N ASP A 242 -14.72 -1.89 -9.39
CA ASP A 242 -13.59 -1.11 -9.90
C ASP A 242 -13.28 -1.44 -11.36
N PHE A 243 -12.87 -0.43 -12.14
CA PHE A 243 -12.43 -0.65 -13.52
C PHE A 243 -10.96 -1.08 -13.52
N VAL A 244 -10.67 -2.30 -13.97
CA VAL A 244 -9.33 -2.90 -13.97
C VAL A 244 -8.90 -3.17 -15.41
N LEU A 245 -7.73 -2.65 -15.80
CA LEU A 245 -7.10 -2.88 -17.10
C LEU A 245 -5.75 -3.59 -16.90
N LEU A 246 -5.53 -4.67 -17.64
CA LEU A 246 -4.27 -5.42 -17.69
C LEU A 246 -3.62 -5.21 -19.06
N VAL A 247 -2.41 -4.66 -19.06
CA VAL A 247 -1.60 -4.41 -20.27
C VAL A 247 -0.37 -5.31 -20.26
N LYS A 248 -0.34 -6.30 -21.15
CA LYS A 248 0.82 -7.18 -21.36
C LYS A 248 1.62 -6.69 -22.55
N ALA A 249 2.88 -6.34 -22.31
CA ALA A 249 3.85 -5.92 -23.33
C ALA A 249 5.19 -6.64 -23.13
N ASP A 250 6.02 -6.64 -24.16
CA ASP A 250 7.36 -7.25 -24.10
C ASP A 250 8.32 -6.43 -23.22
N GLY A 251 9.22 -7.13 -22.52
CA GLY A 251 10.31 -6.52 -21.76
C GLY A 251 9.91 -5.75 -20.50
N LEU A 252 8.66 -5.85 -20.03
CA LEU A 252 8.16 -5.24 -18.77
C LEU A 252 8.94 -5.66 -17.50
N ASP A 253 9.79 -6.68 -17.64
CA ASP A 253 10.64 -7.32 -16.65
C ASP A 253 12.14 -7.04 -16.87
N THR A 254 12.47 -6.02 -17.67
CA THR A 254 13.84 -5.50 -17.86
C THR A 254 14.01 -4.17 -17.10
N PRO A 255 15.17 -3.93 -16.45
CA PRO A 255 15.43 -2.66 -15.78
C PRO A 255 15.51 -1.48 -16.76
N ARG A 256 14.90 -0.35 -16.42
CA ARG A 256 14.84 0.86 -17.27
C ARG A 256 14.99 2.15 -16.47
N ALA A 257 15.36 3.24 -17.12
CA ALA A 257 15.38 4.58 -16.55
C ALA A 257 14.85 5.61 -17.56
N MET A 258 14.06 6.56 -17.10
CA MET A 258 13.32 7.53 -17.93
C MET A 258 13.55 8.93 -17.39
N LEU A 259 13.96 9.87 -18.25
CA LEU A 259 14.24 11.28 -17.92
C LEU A 259 13.11 12.19 -18.43
N GLU A 260 12.44 12.87 -17.49
CA GLU A 260 11.45 13.91 -17.75
C GLU A 260 12.08 15.30 -17.46
N THR A 261 11.78 16.28 -18.31
CA THR A 261 12.10 17.71 -18.07
C THR A 261 10.82 18.48 -17.73
N HIS A 262 10.83 19.34 -16.70
CA HIS A 262 9.64 20.07 -16.30
C HIS A 262 9.23 21.13 -17.35
N PRO A 263 7.93 21.30 -17.68
CA PRO A 263 7.51 22.25 -18.71
C PRO A 263 7.65 23.72 -18.31
N THR A 264 7.56 24.02 -17.00
CA THR A 264 7.48 25.40 -16.48
C THR A 264 8.61 25.79 -15.51
N LEU A 265 9.43 24.84 -15.06
CA LEU A 265 10.51 25.09 -14.11
C LEU A 265 11.85 24.98 -14.88
N PRO A 266 12.69 26.03 -14.91
CA PRO A 266 13.88 26.06 -15.74
C PRO A 266 14.89 25.00 -15.30
N ASN A 267 15.43 24.23 -16.26
CA ASN A 267 16.41 23.15 -16.06
C ASN A 267 16.02 22.06 -15.04
N GLN A 268 14.76 22.04 -14.58
CA GLN A 268 14.27 21.07 -13.61
C GLN A 268 14.08 19.71 -14.31
N ARG A 269 14.80 18.70 -13.82
CA ARG A 269 14.85 17.35 -14.36
C ARG A 269 14.47 16.33 -13.29
N ALA A 270 13.82 15.24 -13.70
CA ALA A 270 13.54 14.10 -12.83
C ALA A 270 13.77 12.80 -13.59
N ILE A 271 14.47 11.85 -12.96
CA ILE A 271 14.65 10.50 -13.48
C ILE A 271 13.78 9.54 -12.66
N MET A 272 13.03 8.68 -13.33
CA MET A 272 12.45 7.47 -12.75
C MET A 272 13.25 6.26 -13.21
N THR A 273 13.62 5.37 -12.29
CA THR A 273 14.14 4.04 -12.64
C THR A 273 13.26 2.94 -12.10
N THR A 274 13.05 1.93 -12.94
CA THR A 274 12.27 0.74 -12.64
C THR A 274 13.19 -0.47 -12.66
N LEU A 275 13.28 -1.15 -11.53
CA LEU A 275 14.11 -2.33 -11.32
C LEU A 275 13.20 -3.56 -11.24
N VAL A 276 13.44 -4.57 -12.08
CA VAL A 276 12.88 -5.92 -11.92
C VAL A 276 14.07 -6.88 -11.80
N PRO A 277 14.48 -7.25 -10.58
CA PRO A 277 15.68 -8.04 -10.36
C PRO A 277 15.48 -9.49 -10.87
N LYS A 278 16.46 -9.96 -11.62
CA LYS A 278 16.59 -11.34 -12.10
C LYS A 278 17.98 -11.87 -11.71
N PHE A 279 18.16 -12.17 -10.43
CA PHE A 279 19.36 -12.81 -9.91
C PHE A 279 18.99 -14.07 -9.12
N GLY A 280 19.77 -15.14 -9.30
CA GLY A 280 19.67 -16.36 -8.51
C GLY A 280 20.64 -16.31 -7.34
N LEU A 281 20.20 -15.76 -6.21
CA LEU A 281 20.92 -15.91 -4.94
C LEU A 281 20.50 -17.20 -4.26
N GLU A 282 21.42 -17.80 -3.49
CA GLU A 282 21.10 -18.97 -2.68
C GLU A 282 20.08 -18.62 -1.59
N PRO A 283 18.95 -19.36 -1.46
CA PRO A 283 17.94 -19.10 -0.44
C PRO A 283 18.49 -19.22 0.99
N ILE A 284 18.08 -18.31 1.87
CA ILE A 284 18.34 -18.43 3.32
C ILE A 284 17.38 -19.45 3.98
N LYS A 285 17.70 -19.85 5.21
CA LYS A 285 16.86 -20.75 6.05
C LYS A 285 16.34 -20.03 7.30
N PRO A 286 15.45 -19.04 7.12
CA PRO A 286 14.99 -18.16 8.19
C PRO A 286 14.02 -18.87 9.17
N GLU A 287 13.62 -18.12 10.19
CA GLU A 287 12.38 -18.36 10.92
C GLU A 287 11.21 -17.66 10.20
N ILE A 288 10.12 -18.38 9.94
CA ILE A 288 8.95 -17.87 9.20
C ILE A 288 7.72 -17.90 10.11
N ILE A 289 7.17 -16.73 10.47
CA ILE A 289 5.98 -16.65 11.32
C ILE A 289 4.79 -16.10 10.52
N PHE A 290 3.73 -16.90 10.42
CA PHE A 290 2.47 -16.50 9.79
C PHE A 290 1.57 -15.83 10.83
N VAL A 291 1.30 -14.54 10.67
CA VAL A 291 0.39 -13.78 11.54
C VAL A 291 -0.97 -13.70 10.84
N ILE A 292 -1.97 -14.40 11.38
CA ILE A 292 -3.24 -14.69 10.70
C ILE A 292 -4.43 -14.04 11.40
N ASP A 293 -5.21 -13.30 10.62
CA ASP A 293 -6.39 -12.58 11.10
C ASP A 293 -7.59 -13.53 11.26
N ARG A 294 -8.17 -13.53 12.46
CA ARG A 294 -9.35 -14.30 12.85
C ARG A 294 -10.45 -13.41 13.43
N SER A 295 -10.41 -12.12 13.13
CA SER A 295 -11.46 -11.15 13.48
C SER A 295 -12.80 -11.47 12.81
N GLY A 296 -13.89 -10.89 13.31
CA GLY A 296 -15.24 -11.13 12.80
C GLY A 296 -15.47 -10.71 11.34
N SER A 297 -14.65 -9.79 10.80
CA SER A 297 -14.72 -9.39 9.38
C SER A 297 -14.18 -10.47 8.43
N MET A 298 -13.41 -11.43 8.94
CA MET A 298 -12.86 -12.55 8.18
C MET A 298 -13.86 -13.69 7.92
N VAL A 299 -15.10 -13.65 8.44
CA VAL A 299 -16.10 -14.73 8.30
C VAL A 299 -16.30 -15.20 6.85
N GLU A 300 -16.51 -14.26 5.92
CA GLU A 300 -16.74 -14.56 4.49
C GLU A 300 -15.42 -14.95 3.76
N LYS A 301 -14.25 -14.71 4.38
CA LYS A 301 -12.91 -14.79 3.77
C LYS A 301 -11.99 -15.87 4.37
N ILE A 302 -12.43 -16.53 5.44
CA ILE A 302 -11.62 -17.49 6.21
C ILE A 302 -11.20 -18.71 5.39
N ASN A 303 -11.99 -19.11 4.38
CA ASN A 303 -11.65 -20.21 3.48
C ASN A 303 -10.50 -19.83 2.52
N THR A 304 -10.45 -18.58 2.08
CA THR A 304 -9.35 -18.01 1.30
C THR A 304 -8.06 -17.97 2.13
N LEU A 305 -8.16 -17.53 3.39
CA LEU A 305 -7.06 -17.58 4.37
C LEU A 305 -6.52 -19.01 4.54
N LYS A 306 -7.38 -20.00 4.80
CA LYS A 306 -6.98 -21.41 4.94
C LYS A 306 -6.28 -21.94 3.69
N SER A 307 -6.80 -21.61 2.51
CA SER A 307 -6.24 -22.06 1.24
C SER A 307 -4.84 -21.50 1.02
N ALA A 308 -4.65 -20.19 1.24
CA ALA A 308 -3.34 -19.55 1.22
C ALA A 308 -2.35 -20.19 2.20
N LEU A 309 -2.77 -20.44 3.45
CA LEU A 309 -1.93 -21.07 4.48
C LEU A 309 -1.52 -22.50 4.12
N ARG A 310 -2.41 -23.32 3.53
CA ARG A 310 -2.04 -24.66 3.07
C ARG A 310 -0.97 -24.61 1.97
N VAL A 311 -1.09 -23.69 1.01
CA VAL A 311 -0.09 -23.49 -0.05
C VAL A 311 1.24 -23.03 0.54
N PHE A 312 1.25 -22.06 1.46
CA PHE A 312 2.46 -21.66 2.18
C PHE A 312 3.12 -22.85 2.90
N LEU A 313 2.38 -23.57 3.76
CA LEU A 313 2.90 -24.67 4.58
C LEU A 313 3.43 -25.85 3.75
N LYS A 314 2.82 -26.19 2.61
CA LYS A 314 3.34 -27.22 1.69
C LYS A 314 4.59 -26.76 0.95
N SER A 315 4.64 -25.48 0.58
CA SER A 315 5.75 -24.87 -0.19
C SER A 315 6.98 -24.49 0.65
N LEU A 316 6.92 -24.62 1.98
CA LEU A 316 8.09 -24.39 2.84
C LEU A 316 9.25 -25.35 2.49
N PRO A 317 10.49 -24.83 2.35
CA PRO A 317 11.67 -25.65 2.11
C PRO A 317 12.15 -26.36 3.37
N VAL A 318 12.83 -27.49 3.21
CA VAL A 318 13.30 -28.30 4.34
C VAL A 318 14.41 -27.58 5.14
N GLY A 319 14.25 -27.54 6.46
CA GLY A 319 15.24 -26.96 7.40
C GLY A 319 15.02 -25.51 7.81
N VAL A 320 13.88 -24.89 7.45
CA VAL A 320 13.41 -23.64 8.08
C VAL A 320 12.74 -23.90 9.42
N CYS A 321 12.64 -22.88 10.27
CA CYS A 321 11.75 -22.90 11.43
C CYS A 321 10.46 -22.14 11.10
N PHE A 322 9.32 -22.54 11.66
CA PHE A 322 8.07 -21.82 11.46
C PHE A 322 7.12 -21.84 12.67
N ASN A 323 6.18 -20.90 12.68
CA ASN A 323 5.08 -20.82 13.65
C ASN A 323 3.87 -20.09 13.05
N ILE A 324 2.72 -20.19 13.72
CA ILE A 324 1.49 -19.47 13.35
C ILE A 324 1.01 -18.67 14.56
N CYS A 325 0.88 -17.36 14.40
CA CYS A 325 0.26 -16.45 15.37
C CYS A 325 -1.14 -16.09 14.89
N SER A 326 -2.18 -16.54 15.59
CA SER A 326 -3.57 -16.08 15.37
C SER A 326 -3.83 -14.79 16.12
N PHE A 327 -4.55 -13.83 15.52
CA PHE A 327 -4.97 -12.62 16.21
C PHE A 327 -6.43 -12.22 15.95
N GLY A 328 -6.97 -11.46 16.90
CA GLY A 328 -8.27 -10.80 16.87
C GLY A 328 -8.31 -9.71 17.96
N SER A 329 -9.24 -9.77 18.90
CA SER A 329 -9.20 -8.99 20.16
C SER A 329 -8.08 -9.42 21.13
N SER A 330 -7.43 -10.54 20.86
CA SER A 330 -6.23 -11.05 21.55
C SER A 330 -5.40 -11.84 20.55
N TYR A 331 -4.21 -12.31 20.95
CA TYR A 331 -3.37 -13.16 20.10
C TYR A 331 -3.03 -14.50 20.76
N SER A 332 -2.72 -15.50 19.94
CA SER A 332 -2.25 -16.82 20.38
C SER A 332 -1.32 -17.45 19.36
N PHE A 333 -0.24 -18.09 19.81
CA PHE A 333 0.65 -18.86 18.95
C PHE A 333 0.26 -20.34 18.96
N LEU A 334 0.44 -21.02 17.82
CA LEU A 334 0.31 -22.47 17.71
C LEU A 334 1.30 -23.17 18.65
N TRP A 335 2.56 -22.73 18.64
CA TRP A 335 3.59 -23.20 19.57
C TRP A 335 4.23 -22.03 20.33
N LYS A 336 4.68 -22.28 21.56
CA LYS A 336 5.36 -21.28 22.40
C LYS A 336 6.67 -20.75 21.78
N GLN A 337 7.35 -21.59 21.00
CA GLN A 337 8.52 -21.25 20.19
C GLN A 337 8.34 -21.93 18.83
N SER A 338 8.84 -21.31 17.77
CA SER A 338 8.85 -21.87 16.42
C SER A 338 9.55 -23.24 16.37
N LEU A 339 8.99 -24.16 15.59
CA LEU A 339 9.52 -25.51 15.41
C LEU A 339 10.19 -25.66 14.05
N PHE A 340 11.11 -26.61 13.94
CA PHE A 340 11.67 -27.00 12.63
C PHE A 340 10.58 -27.60 11.75
N TYR A 341 10.56 -27.19 10.48
CA TYR A 341 9.69 -27.76 9.47
C TYR A 341 10.00 -29.25 9.25
N ASN A 342 9.15 -30.12 9.81
CA ASN A 342 9.21 -31.58 9.76
C ASN A 342 7.80 -32.17 9.52
N ALA A 343 7.68 -33.49 9.33
CA ALA A 343 6.41 -34.14 9.03
C ALA A 343 5.34 -33.94 10.15
N ASP A 344 5.75 -34.08 11.41
CA ASP A 344 4.84 -33.99 12.56
C ASP A 344 4.31 -32.56 12.75
N SER A 345 5.20 -31.57 12.74
CA SER A 345 4.84 -30.14 12.84
C SER A 345 4.01 -29.65 11.66
N LEU A 346 4.27 -30.14 10.44
CA LEU A 346 3.42 -29.86 9.27
C LEU A 346 2.02 -30.46 9.47
N GLN A 347 1.90 -31.70 9.95
CA GLN A 347 0.61 -32.34 10.16
C GLN A 347 -0.19 -31.65 11.27
N GLU A 348 0.47 -31.25 12.36
CA GLU A 348 -0.14 -30.46 13.44
C GLU A 348 -0.61 -29.09 12.94
N ALA A 349 0.22 -28.37 12.17
CA ALA A 349 -0.13 -27.08 11.59
C ALA A 349 -1.29 -27.17 10.57
N LEU A 350 -1.33 -28.21 9.73
CA LEU A 350 -2.46 -28.44 8.81
C LEU A 350 -3.76 -28.73 9.59
N SER A 351 -3.67 -29.56 10.63
CA SER A 351 -4.82 -29.87 11.51
C SER A 351 -5.33 -28.62 12.24
N PHE A 352 -4.43 -27.72 12.65
CA PHE A 352 -4.77 -26.42 13.20
C PHE A 352 -5.47 -25.52 12.15
N VAL A 353 -4.93 -25.41 10.93
CA VAL A 353 -5.52 -24.62 9.83
C VAL A 353 -6.92 -25.09 9.48
N ASP A 354 -7.18 -26.40 9.50
CA ASP A 354 -8.54 -26.95 9.31
C ASP A 354 -9.51 -26.47 10.41
N GLY A 355 -9.03 -26.35 11.65
CA GLY A 355 -9.78 -25.84 12.80
C GLY A 355 -10.00 -24.32 12.84
N VAL A 356 -9.21 -23.51 12.11
CA VAL A 356 -9.29 -22.03 12.14
C VAL A 356 -10.69 -21.50 11.81
N ARG A 357 -11.17 -20.50 12.57
CA ARG A 357 -12.45 -19.80 12.37
C ARG A 357 -12.27 -18.30 12.61
N ALA A 358 -13.21 -17.50 12.13
CA ALA A 358 -13.30 -16.06 12.37
C ALA A 358 -14.04 -15.80 13.70
N ASP A 359 -13.42 -16.20 14.80
CA ASP A 359 -14.03 -16.28 16.14
C ASP A 359 -13.24 -15.52 17.23
N MET A 360 -12.21 -14.75 16.86
CA MET A 360 -11.36 -14.02 17.81
C MET A 360 -11.79 -12.57 18.08
N GLY A 361 -12.94 -12.14 17.56
CA GLY A 361 -13.54 -10.83 17.90
C GLY A 361 -13.04 -9.68 17.01
N GLY A 362 -12.42 -8.68 17.62
CA GLY A 362 -11.88 -7.47 16.97
C GLY A 362 -10.56 -7.70 16.24
N THR A 363 -9.78 -6.63 16.02
CA THR A 363 -8.60 -6.65 15.11
C THR A 363 -7.40 -5.89 15.71
N GLU A 364 -6.92 -6.32 16.89
CA GLU A 364 -5.78 -5.73 17.61
C GLU A 364 -4.44 -6.28 17.08
N MET A 365 -4.09 -5.86 15.86
CA MET A 365 -2.90 -6.34 15.16
C MET A 365 -1.57 -5.95 15.83
N GLN A 366 -1.51 -4.80 16.49
CA GLN A 366 -0.25 -4.26 17.03
C GLN A 366 0.38 -5.20 18.07
N GLU A 367 -0.39 -5.65 19.06
CA GLU A 367 0.11 -6.56 20.11
C GLU A 367 0.60 -7.90 19.55
N ALA A 368 -0.08 -8.43 18.52
CA ALA A 368 0.30 -9.69 17.87
C ALA A 368 1.62 -9.57 17.10
N VAL A 369 1.83 -8.45 16.40
CA VAL A 369 3.07 -8.15 15.67
C VAL A 369 4.22 -7.90 16.64
N GLU A 370 3.99 -7.13 17.71
CA GLU A 370 4.98 -6.93 18.77
C GLU A 370 5.36 -8.26 19.44
N ALA A 371 4.40 -9.09 19.84
CA ALA A 371 4.67 -10.39 20.45
C ALA A 371 5.45 -11.33 19.51
N THR A 372 5.18 -11.28 18.20
CA THR A 372 5.89 -12.06 17.18
C THR A 372 7.36 -11.65 17.05
N VAL A 373 7.66 -10.35 17.11
CA VAL A 373 9.05 -9.85 17.08
C VAL A 373 9.82 -10.18 18.36
N HIS A 374 9.13 -10.25 19.50
CA HIS A 374 9.71 -10.60 20.80
C HIS A 374 9.94 -12.12 20.98
N SER A 375 9.15 -12.99 20.34
CA SER A 375 9.29 -14.45 20.43
C SER A 375 10.34 -15.04 19.47
N ARG A 376 10.97 -14.22 18.64
CA ARG A 376 11.90 -14.64 17.58
C ARG A 376 13.13 -15.42 18.05
N MET A 377 13.57 -16.36 17.23
CA MET A 377 14.84 -17.07 17.33
C MET A 377 16.00 -16.13 16.97
N ARG A 378 16.86 -15.79 17.94
CA ARG A 378 17.96 -14.81 17.74
C ARG A 378 19.11 -15.31 16.87
N ASP A 379 19.17 -16.61 16.60
CA ASP A 379 20.15 -17.26 15.72
C ASP A 379 19.73 -17.29 14.24
N LYS A 380 18.54 -16.74 13.90
CA LYS A 380 17.96 -16.75 12.56
C LYS A 380 17.46 -15.37 12.15
N GLU A 381 17.47 -15.10 10.85
CA GLU A 381 16.68 -14.02 10.27
C GLU A 381 15.17 -14.33 10.42
N LEU A 382 14.35 -13.33 10.82
CA LEU A 382 12.89 -13.48 10.95
C LEU A 382 12.16 -12.95 9.72
N GLU A 383 11.23 -13.74 9.20
CA GLU A 383 10.29 -13.35 8.15
C GLU A 383 8.86 -13.44 8.68
N VAL A 384 8.15 -12.31 8.73
CA VAL A 384 6.76 -12.24 9.20
C VAL A 384 5.84 -12.10 8.00
N LEU A 385 4.89 -13.01 7.82
CA LEU A 385 3.86 -12.94 6.78
C LEU A 385 2.51 -12.67 7.43
N ILE A 386 1.97 -11.46 7.24
CA ILE A 386 0.71 -11.00 7.84
C ILE A 386 -0.43 -11.19 6.85
N LEU A 387 -1.44 -12.00 7.19
CA LEU A 387 -2.60 -12.31 6.36
C LEU A 387 -3.86 -11.69 7.02
N THR A 388 -4.47 -10.68 6.39
CA THR A 388 -5.52 -9.83 7.01
C THR A 388 -6.47 -9.25 5.95
N ASP A 389 -7.66 -8.80 6.36
CA ASP A 389 -8.53 -7.95 5.56
C ASP A 389 -8.40 -6.45 5.88
N GLY A 390 -7.37 -6.05 6.65
CA GLY A 390 -6.92 -4.66 6.70
C GLY A 390 -7.68 -3.72 7.62
N GLN A 391 -8.63 -4.21 8.43
CA GLN A 391 -9.48 -3.36 9.24
C GLN A 391 -8.82 -2.99 10.59
N ILE A 392 -7.90 -2.01 10.61
CA ILE A 392 -7.38 -1.42 11.87
C ILE A 392 -7.51 0.12 11.89
N TRP A 393 -7.57 0.68 13.10
CA TRP A 393 -7.75 2.11 13.34
C TRP A 393 -6.42 2.89 13.51
N ASN A 394 -5.42 2.33 14.19
CA ASN A 394 -4.12 2.95 14.44
C ASN A 394 -3.00 2.36 13.57
N GLN A 395 -2.80 2.93 12.38
CA GLN A 395 -1.76 2.44 11.45
C GLN A 395 -0.36 3.03 11.75
N GLU A 396 -0.27 4.27 12.26
CA GLU A 396 0.99 4.99 12.43
C GLU A 396 1.89 4.35 13.51
N ALA A 397 1.32 3.93 14.65
CA ALA A 397 2.07 3.25 15.71
C ALA A 397 2.66 1.91 15.24
N LEU A 398 1.86 1.11 14.53
CA LEU A 398 2.28 -0.17 13.94
C LEU A 398 3.40 0.03 12.91
N PHE A 399 3.25 0.97 11.98
CA PHE A 399 4.28 1.26 10.97
C PHE A 399 5.58 1.75 11.60
N LYS A 400 5.52 2.50 12.70
CA LYS A 400 6.72 2.92 13.43
C LYS A 400 7.46 1.73 14.03
N PHE A 401 6.77 0.86 14.78
CA PHE A 401 7.37 -0.33 15.40
C PHE A 401 7.98 -1.29 14.36
N ILE A 402 7.26 -1.56 13.28
CA ILE A 402 7.72 -2.39 12.16
C ILE A 402 9.02 -1.82 11.55
N ARG A 403 9.05 -0.50 11.30
CA ARG A 403 10.19 0.20 10.69
C ARG A 403 11.43 0.19 11.58
N GLU A 404 11.25 0.41 12.88
CA GLU A 404 12.35 0.32 13.87
C GLU A 404 12.92 -1.10 13.90
N THR A 405 12.07 -2.13 13.93
CA THR A 405 12.49 -3.55 13.88
C THR A 405 13.23 -3.92 12.58
N ALA A 406 12.74 -3.40 11.44
CA ALA A 406 13.31 -3.69 10.12
C ALA A 406 14.59 -2.88 9.83
N ALA A 407 14.80 -1.74 10.49
CA ALA A 407 16.03 -0.94 10.37
C ALA A 407 17.26 -1.70 10.92
N ASP A 408 17.07 -2.44 12.01
CA ASP A 408 18.08 -3.33 12.61
C ASP A 408 18.38 -4.58 11.74
N SER A 409 17.71 -4.74 10.59
CA SER A 409 17.75 -5.94 9.74
C SER A 409 17.40 -7.23 10.51
N SER A 410 16.61 -7.10 11.58
CA SER A 410 16.30 -8.20 12.50
C SER A 410 15.06 -9.01 12.07
N ALA A 411 14.16 -8.38 11.31
CA ALA A 411 13.00 -9.00 10.71
C ALA A 411 12.60 -8.29 9.41
N ARG A 412 11.88 -8.99 8.53
CA ARG A 412 11.14 -8.38 7.41
C ARG A 412 9.66 -8.76 7.49
N PHE A 413 8.80 -7.89 6.95
CA PHE A 413 7.35 -8.06 7.03
C PHE A 413 6.74 -8.01 5.63
N PHE A 414 6.03 -9.08 5.27
CA PHE A 414 5.21 -9.20 4.09
C PHE A 414 3.74 -9.21 4.48
N SER A 415 2.87 -8.84 3.55
CA SER A 415 1.45 -8.71 3.82
C SER A 415 0.59 -9.23 2.67
N LEU A 416 -0.42 -10.02 3.01
CA LEU A 416 -1.42 -10.55 2.10
C LEU A 416 -2.78 -9.97 2.49
N GLY A 417 -3.26 -9.00 1.72
CA GLY A 417 -4.61 -8.47 1.83
C GLY A 417 -5.62 -9.46 1.25
N ILE A 418 -6.59 -9.89 2.06
CA ILE A 418 -7.59 -10.90 1.67
C ILE A 418 -8.96 -10.24 1.47
N GLY A 419 -9.52 -10.45 0.27
CA GLY A 419 -10.85 -10.01 -0.12
C GLY A 419 -10.92 -8.56 -0.59
N ASP A 420 -12.01 -8.27 -1.30
CA ASP A 420 -12.19 -7.06 -2.11
C ASP A 420 -12.27 -5.75 -1.28
N GLY A 421 -12.49 -5.87 0.03
CA GLY A 421 -12.52 -4.76 0.98
C GLY A 421 -11.23 -4.57 1.80
N ALA A 422 -10.11 -5.18 1.40
CA ALA A 422 -8.85 -5.07 2.15
C ALA A 422 -8.26 -3.66 2.11
N SER A 423 -7.85 -3.11 3.26
CA SER A 423 -7.20 -1.79 3.30
C SER A 423 -5.82 -1.83 2.64
N HIS A 424 -5.72 -1.24 1.44
CA HIS A 424 -4.47 -0.98 0.75
C HIS A 424 -3.49 -0.20 1.63
N SER A 425 -3.94 0.85 2.35
CA SER A 425 -3.08 1.65 3.25
C SER A 425 -2.38 0.77 4.28
N LEU A 426 -3.11 -0.13 4.95
CA LEU A 426 -2.52 -1.01 5.96
C LEU A 426 -1.57 -2.02 5.33
N VAL A 427 -2.08 -2.80 4.37
CA VAL A 427 -1.36 -3.93 3.77
C VAL A 427 -0.07 -3.45 3.12
N GLU A 428 -0.13 -2.37 2.35
CA GLU A 428 1.02 -1.85 1.60
C GLU A 428 1.97 -1.05 2.52
N GLY A 429 1.43 -0.33 3.52
CA GLY A 429 2.21 0.34 4.55
C GLY A 429 3.02 -0.60 5.45
N ILE A 430 2.47 -1.75 5.84
CA ILE A 430 3.19 -2.81 6.57
C ILE A 430 4.43 -3.24 5.79
N ALA A 431 4.25 -3.58 4.52
CA ALA A 431 5.33 -4.07 3.67
C ALA A 431 6.42 -3.02 3.45
N ARG A 432 6.00 -1.77 3.17
CA ARG A 432 6.88 -0.62 2.95
C ARG A 432 7.68 -0.25 4.20
N ALA A 433 7.08 -0.31 5.38
CA ALA A 433 7.77 -0.10 6.65
C ALA A 433 8.71 -1.28 7.00
N GLY A 434 8.29 -2.49 6.67
CA GLY A 434 8.94 -3.75 7.07
C GLY A 434 9.97 -4.29 6.09
N ASN A 435 10.45 -3.50 5.13
CA ASN A 435 11.40 -3.90 4.09
C ASN A 435 10.97 -5.10 3.22
N GLY A 436 9.67 -5.43 3.18
CA GLY A 436 9.10 -6.52 2.37
C GLY A 436 8.27 -6.01 1.18
N PHE A 437 7.34 -6.83 0.71
CA PHE A 437 6.32 -6.41 -0.26
C PHE A 437 4.94 -6.97 0.08
N SER A 438 3.92 -6.28 -0.40
CA SER A 438 2.52 -6.62 -0.22
C SER A 438 1.92 -7.27 -1.45
N GLN A 439 0.88 -8.06 -1.25
CA GLN A 439 -0.01 -8.51 -2.33
C GLN A 439 -1.45 -8.54 -1.84
N LEU A 440 -2.40 -8.44 -2.78
CA LEU A 440 -3.83 -8.53 -2.50
C LEU A 440 -4.45 -9.68 -3.29
N VAL A 441 -5.43 -10.34 -2.70
CA VAL A 441 -6.20 -11.45 -3.27
C VAL A 441 -7.67 -11.07 -3.27
N VAL A 442 -8.20 -10.80 -4.47
CA VAL A 442 -9.64 -10.60 -4.72
C VAL A 442 -10.33 -11.97 -4.73
N ASN A 443 -11.60 -12.06 -4.33
CA ASN A 443 -12.33 -13.33 -4.14
C ASN A 443 -12.41 -14.26 -5.39
N TYR A 444 -12.09 -13.75 -6.58
CA TYR A 444 -12.15 -14.45 -7.87
C TYR A 444 -10.78 -14.64 -8.54
N GLU A 445 -9.68 -14.32 -7.86
CA GLU A 445 -8.32 -14.42 -8.40
C GLU A 445 -7.58 -15.66 -7.88
N GLU A 446 -6.68 -16.21 -8.69
CA GLU A 446 -5.85 -17.35 -8.28
C GLU A 446 -4.84 -16.95 -7.19
N LEU A 447 -4.84 -17.72 -6.10
CA LEU A 447 -4.00 -17.52 -4.92
C LEU A 447 -2.52 -17.85 -5.16
N ASP A 448 -2.24 -18.88 -5.96
CA ASP A 448 -0.97 -19.59 -5.92
C ASP A 448 0.24 -18.76 -6.34
N ARG A 449 0.19 -18.17 -7.55
CA ARG A 449 1.29 -17.34 -8.09
C ARG A 449 1.64 -16.21 -7.13
N LYS A 450 0.63 -15.69 -6.44
CA LYS A 450 0.74 -14.63 -5.44
C LYS A 450 1.48 -15.11 -4.18
N VAL A 451 0.92 -16.13 -3.52
CA VAL A 451 1.45 -16.79 -2.32
C VAL A 451 2.89 -17.28 -2.52
N VAL A 452 3.18 -17.96 -3.63
CA VAL A 452 4.51 -18.53 -3.92
C VAL A 452 5.54 -17.44 -4.21
N ARG A 453 5.17 -16.37 -4.93
CA ARG A 453 6.04 -15.19 -5.14
C ARG A 453 6.38 -14.51 -3.80
N MET A 454 5.42 -14.42 -2.88
CA MET A 454 5.64 -13.92 -1.51
C MET A 454 6.62 -14.78 -0.71
N LEU A 455 6.46 -16.11 -0.75
CA LEU A 455 7.38 -17.03 -0.07
C LEU A 455 8.81 -16.99 -0.67
N LYS A 456 8.95 -16.91 -2.00
CA LYS A 456 10.25 -16.67 -2.66
C LYS A 456 10.91 -15.37 -2.18
N GLY A 457 10.10 -14.34 -1.91
CA GLY A 457 10.53 -13.10 -1.28
C GLY A 457 11.16 -13.33 0.09
N ALA A 458 10.42 -13.94 1.01
CA ALA A 458 10.89 -14.28 2.36
C ALA A 458 12.16 -15.15 2.39
N LEU A 459 12.34 -16.03 1.39
CA LEU A 459 13.54 -16.87 1.27
C LEU A 459 14.75 -16.17 0.65
N THR A 460 14.61 -14.94 0.13
CA THR A 460 15.71 -14.17 -0.47
C THR A 460 16.63 -13.60 0.61
N PRO A 461 17.98 -13.67 0.50
CA PRO A 461 18.90 -13.11 1.49
C PRO A 461 18.65 -11.63 1.82
N HIS A 462 18.96 -11.23 3.05
CA HIS A 462 18.89 -9.83 3.48
C HIS A 462 20.06 -9.04 2.87
N ILE A 463 19.77 -8.22 1.86
CA ILE A 463 20.69 -7.24 1.29
C ILE A 463 20.09 -5.86 1.55
N SER A 464 20.88 -4.94 2.09
CA SER A 464 20.40 -3.63 2.54
C SER A 464 21.36 -2.46 2.24
N ASP A 465 22.42 -2.72 1.46
CA ASP A 465 23.46 -1.75 1.08
C ASP A 465 23.33 -1.24 -0.37
N TYR A 466 22.15 -1.43 -0.98
CA TYR A 466 21.81 -0.98 -2.32
C TYR A 466 22.08 0.52 -2.53
N LYS A 467 22.80 0.86 -3.60
CA LYS A 467 23.14 2.23 -4.03
C LYS A 467 22.82 2.44 -5.50
N LEU A 468 22.54 3.70 -5.84
CA LEU A 468 22.25 4.17 -7.20
C LEU A 468 23.13 5.40 -7.47
N ASP A 469 24.08 5.25 -8.39
CA ASP A 469 24.96 6.33 -8.85
C ASP A 469 24.47 6.82 -10.23
N VAL A 470 24.71 8.09 -10.58
CA VAL A 470 24.42 8.64 -11.92
C VAL A 470 25.71 8.74 -12.74
N GLU A 471 25.69 8.24 -13.97
CA GLU A 471 26.76 8.40 -14.95
C GLU A 471 26.38 9.56 -15.90
N TYR A 472 27.21 10.60 -15.92
CA TYR A 472 27.04 11.78 -16.78
C TYR A 472 27.95 11.69 -18.02
N ASP A 473 27.64 12.44 -19.07
CA ASP A 473 28.54 12.59 -20.21
C ASP A 473 29.78 13.43 -19.87
N ALA A 474 30.93 13.06 -20.45
CA ALA A 474 32.25 13.56 -20.08
C ALA A 474 32.62 14.95 -20.66
N ASP A 475 31.67 15.61 -21.33
CA ASP A 475 31.89 16.88 -22.03
C ASP A 475 31.65 18.12 -21.13
N GLY A 476 31.47 17.91 -19.82
CA GLY A 476 31.52 18.95 -18.80
C GLY A 476 32.88 18.96 -18.10
N GLU A 477 33.64 20.05 -18.28
CA GLU A 477 34.84 20.32 -17.48
C GLU A 477 34.43 20.57 -16.02
N ASP A 478 34.46 19.52 -15.18
CA ASP A 478 35.00 19.56 -13.81
C ASP A 478 34.98 18.16 -13.17
N PHE A 479 36.13 17.48 -13.26
CA PHE A 479 36.41 16.29 -12.44
C PHE A 479 36.75 16.71 -11.01
N GLU A 480 35.76 17.10 -10.19
CA GLU A 480 35.97 17.14 -8.73
C GLU A 480 35.96 15.71 -8.18
N VAL A 481 37.08 15.01 -8.39
CA VAL A 481 37.37 13.72 -7.74
C VAL A 481 37.60 14.00 -6.26
N VAL A 482 36.52 14.02 -5.47
CA VAL A 482 36.60 13.95 -4.01
C VAL A 482 37.08 12.55 -3.62
N LEU A 483 38.39 12.34 -3.72
CA LEU A 483 39.07 11.31 -2.96
C LEU A 483 38.75 11.55 -1.48
N PRO A 484 38.24 10.55 -0.74
CA PRO A 484 38.21 10.66 0.71
C PRO A 484 39.65 10.76 1.20
N GLU A 485 40.07 11.94 1.64
CA GLU A 485 41.36 12.09 2.28
C GLU A 485 41.46 11.07 3.42
N ARG A 486 42.57 10.32 3.43
CA ARG A 486 42.91 9.47 4.57
C ARG A 486 42.86 10.32 5.82
N LEU A 487 41.98 9.97 6.75
CA LEU A 487 42.05 10.37 8.14
C LEU A 487 43.49 10.22 8.63
N LYS A 488 44.19 11.34 8.74
CA LYS A 488 45.41 11.40 9.55
C LYS A 488 44.97 11.08 10.97
N THR A 489 45.55 10.03 11.54
CA THR A 489 45.42 9.71 12.95
C THR A 489 45.86 10.91 13.78
N MET A 490 44.89 11.71 14.23
CA MET A 490 45.10 12.60 15.35
C MET A 490 45.07 11.75 16.61
N ALA A 491 46.09 11.92 17.46
CA ALA A 491 46.11 11.28 18.77
C ALA A 491 44.88 11.73 19.56
N VAL A 492 44.19 10.78 20.20
CA VAL A 492 43.19 11.10 21.21
C VAL A 492 43.96 11.57 22.43
N ASP A 493 43.94 12.88 22.69
CA ASP A 493 44.31 13.43 23.97
C ASP A 493 43.06 13.33 24.86
N GLU A 494 43.07 12.40 25.83
CA GLU A 494 41.92 12.11 26.70
C GLU A 494 41.73 13.21 27.75
N THR A 495 41.25 14.38 27.34
CA THR A 495 40.70 15.35 28.29
C THR A 495 39.29 14.91 28.70
N GLU A 496 39.22 14.08 29.75
CA GLU A 496 37.98 13.80 30.48
C GLU A 496 37.36 15.13 30.96
N THR A 497 36.33 15.63 30.26
CA THR A 497 35.45 16.66 30.83
C THR A 497 34.61 16.04 31.94
N LYS A 498 35.15 16.06 33.16
CA LYS A 498 34.40 15.74 34.38
C LYS A 498 33.14 16.61 34.43
N GLN A 499 31.99 15.98 34.20
CA GLN A 499 30.70 16.61 34.42
C GLN A 499 30.62 17.03 35.88
N GLN A 500 30.53 18.33 36.14
CA GLN A 500 30.32 18.80 37.51
C GLN A 500 28.91 18.42 37.96
N PRO A 501 28.73 18.01 39.24
CA PRO A 501 27.41 17.68 39.75
C PRO A 501 26.52 18.93 39.72
N ILE A 502 25.39 18.82 39.02
CA ILE A 502 24.38 19.88 38.94
C ILE A 502 23.80 20.08 40.34
N SER A 503 23.76 21.33 40.83
CA SER A 503 23.13 21.65 42.11
C SER A 503 21.61 21.40 42.02
N LEU A 504 21.05 20.73 43.02
CA LEU A 504 19.59 20.54 43.16
C LEU A 504 18.84 21.84 43.53
N PHE A 505 19.57 22.93 43.75
CA PHE A 505 19.04 24.26 44.02
C PHE A 505 19.99 25.32 43.45
N ASP A 506 19.49 26.14 42.54
CA ASP A 506 20.19 27.30 42.01
C ASP A 506 19.36 28.55 42.31
N ALA A 507 19.93 29.48 43.06
CA ALA A 507 19.25 30.68 43.52
C ALA A 507 19.13 31.76 42.43
N ASP A 508 19.94 31.65 41.37
CA ASP A 508 19.90 32.54 40.20
C ASP A 508 19.09 31.94 39.04
N TYR A 509 18.50 30.75 39.23
CA TYR A 509 17.59 30.13 38.25
C TYR A 509 16.37 31.02 38.01
N LYS A 510 16.32 31.60 36.81
CA LYS A 510 15.11 32.17 36.25
C LYS A 510 14.44 31.10 35.41
N GLU A 511 13.20 30.78 35.74
CA GLU A 511 12.34 29.99 34.88
C GLU A 511 12.26 30.71 33.52
N ASP A 512 12.60 30.02 32.43
CA ASP A 512 12.49 30.59 31.09
C ASP A 512 11.02 30.89 30.81
N GLU A 513 10.61 32.15 30.99
CA GLU A 513 9.36 32.67 30.46
C GLU A 513 9.31 32.27 28.98
N GLN A 514 8.27 31.54 28.58
CA GLN A 514 8.14 30.98 27.23
C GLN A 514 8.22 32.11 26.19
N LYS A 515 9.42 32.33 25.66
CA LYS A 515 9.63 33.25 24.54
C LYS A 515 8.89 32.70 23.34
N THR A 516 7.78 33.36 23.03
CA THR A 516 7.06 33.23 21.76
C THR A 516 7.79 33.96 20.62
N ASP A 517 9.11 34.07 20.71
CA ASP A 517 9.98 34.52 19.64
C ASP A 517 10.29 33.33 18.74
N GLU A 518 9.88 33.40 17.48
CA GLU A 518 10.20 32.39 16.47
C GLU A 518 11.71 32.40 16.20
N GLU A 519 12.49 31.59 16.92
CA GLU A 519 13.89 31.38 16.54
C GLU A 519 13.98 30.96 15.06
N PRO A 520 14.83 31.63 14.26
CA PRO A 520 14.93 31.36 12.84
C PRO A 520 15.46 29.93 12.64
N LEU A 521 14.64 29.12 11.97
CA LEU A 521 14.96 27.72 11.72
C LEU A 521 16.24 27.60 10.89
N PRO A 522 17.15 26.68 11.24
CA PRO A 522 18.35 26.45 10.46
C PRO A 522 18.00 26.16 8.98
N VAL A 523 18.76 26.78 8.09
CA VAL A 523 18.66 26.50 6.65
C VAL A 523 19.49 25.25 6.37
N LEU A 524 18.88 24.28 5.71
CA LEU A 524 19.53 23.05 5.28
C LEU A 524 19.56 23.07 3.75
N THR A 525 20.75 22.95 3.17
CA THR A 525 20.90 22.87 1.71
C THR A 525 20.55 21.45 1.26
N PRO A 526 19.61 21.27 0.32
CA PRO A 526 19.34 19.96 -0.27
C PRO A 526 20.54 19.49 -1.11
N PRO A 527 20.73 18.17 -1.29
CA PRO A 527 21.73 17.66 -2.23
C PRO A 527 21.38 18.04 -3.67
N GLN A 528 22.38 18.08 -4.57
CA GLN A 528 22.20 18.34 -6.01
C GLN A 528 21.19 17.38 -6.68
N THR A 529 21.00 16.20 -6.11
CA THR A 529 19.99 15.23 -6.53
C THR A 529 19.35 14.62 -5.29
N ILE A 530 18.03 14.73 -5.17
CA ILE A 530 17.27 14.11 -4.09
C ILE A 530 16.79 12.74 -4.58
N GLN A 531 17.33 11.67 -4.00
CA GLN A 531 16.87 10.30 -4.27
C GLN A 531 15.66 9.95 -3.38
N ALA A 532 14.63 9.33 -3.96
CA ALA A 532 13.52 8.71 -3.25
C ALA A 532 13.16 7.34 -3.85
N PRO A 533 13.16 6.23 -3.09
CA PRO A 533 13.44 6.16 -1.67
C PRO A 533 14.93 6.43 -1.37
N TYR A 534 15.19 7.19 -0.31
CA TYR A 534 16.53 7.61 0.10
C TYR A 534 17.43 6.44 0.48
N LYS A 535 16.86 5.40 1.11
CA LYS A 535 17.47 4.07 1.21
C LYS A 535 16.68 3.13 0.31
N ILE A 536 17.34 2.55 -0.68
CA ILE A 536 16.69 1.60 -1.59
C ILE A 536 16.32 0.34 -0.78
N PRO A 537 15.02 -0.07 -0.75
CA PRO A 537 14.58 -1.23 0.00
C PRO A 537 15.15 -2.53 -0.62
N PRO A 538 15.07 -3.68 0.10
CA PRO A 538 15.49 -4.94 -0.47
C PRO A 538 14.80 -5.26 -1.79
N LEU A 539 15.61 -5.61 -2.79
CA LEU A 539 15.10 -6.05 -4.09
C LEU A 539 14.70 -7.53 -4.04
N TYR A 540 13.50 -7.84 -4.52
CA TYR A 540 12.93 -9.17 -4.53
C TYR A 540 12.72 -9.68 -5.96
N PRO A 541 13.11 -10.94 -6.27
CA PRO A 541 12.92 -11.52 -7.60
C PRO A 541 11.50 -11.31 -8.14
N PHE A 542 11.41 -10.84 -9.39
CA PHE A 542 10.14 -10.54 -10.07
C PHE A 542 9.27 -9.44 -9.43
N ILE A 543 9.68 -8.78 -8.34
CA ILE A 543 8.97 -7.62 -7.80
C ILE A 543 9.56 -6.35 -8.40
N ARG A 544 8.70 -5.51 -8.96
CA ARG A 544 9.08 -4.21 -9.50
C ARG A 544 9.36 -3.24 -8.34
N THR A 545 10.56 -2.66 -8.33
CA THR A 545 10.94 -1.58 -7.41
C THR A 545 11.21 -0.31 -8.21
N THR A 546 10.57 0.79 -7.82
CA THR A 546 10.80 2.11 -8.43
C THR A 546 11.71 2.95 -7.53
N ALA A 547 12.64 3.67 -8.13
CA ALA A 547 13.36 4.77 -7.48
C ALA A 547 13.34 6.02 -8.36
N TYR A 548 13.41 7.17 -7.73
CA TYR A 548 13.37 8.48 -8.36
C TYR A 548 14.60 9.29 -7.97
N LEU A 549 15.04 10.14 -8.88
CA LEU A 549 16.08 11.14 -8.69
C LEU A 549 15.53 12.48 -9.14
N LEU A 550 15.26 13.38 -8.20
CA LEU A 550 14.86 14.76 -8.47
C LEU A 550 16.13 15.61 -8.55
N GLY A 551 16.46 16.10 -9.74
CA GLY A 551 17.63 16.94 -9.97
C GLY A 551 17.43 18.37 -9.46
N SER A 552 18.54 19.07 -9.24
CA SER A 552 18.56 20.54 -9.13
C SER A 552 18.71 21.18 -10.52
N GLU A 553 18.57 22.50 -10.59
CA GLU A 553 18.72 23.31 -11.82
C GLU A 553 20.11 23.16 -12.49
N THR A 554 21.09 22.60 -11.79
CA THR A 554 22.47 22.35 -12.25
C THR A 554 22.70 20.90 -12.71
N MET A 555 21.67 20.06 -12.83
CA MET A 555 21.84 18.66 -13.20
C MET A 555 22.29 18.49 -14.67
N HIS A 556 23.57 18.16 -14.85
CA HIS A 556 24.17 17.77 -16.13
C HIS A 556 23.38 16.63 -16.82
N THR A 557 23.54 16.49 -18.13
CA THR A 557 22.81 15.47 -18.91
C THR A 557 23.22 14.06 -18.48
N PRO A 558 22.29 13.26 -17.91
CA PRO A 558 22.61 11.95 -17.37
C PRO A 558 22.46 10.87 -18.45
N LYS A 559 23.47 10.00 -18.57
CA LYS A 559 23.58 8.97 -19.62
C LYS A 559 23.08 7.61 -19.18
N ALA A 560 23.40 7.22 -17.95
CA ALA A 560 23.04 5.95 -17.37
C ALA A 560 22.96 6.02 -15.84
N LEU A 561 22.30 5.05 -15.24
CA LEU A 561 22.34 4.80 -13.81
C LEU A 561 23.18 3.55 -13.52
N ILE A 562 24.00 3.60 -12.48
CA ILE A 562 24.80 2.46 -12.02
C ILE A 562 24.28 2.04 -10.65
N PHE A 563 23.66 0.86 -10.63
CA PHE A 563 23.13 0.23 -9.44
C PHE A 563 24.18 -0.72 -8.83
N ARG A 564 24.37 -0.68 -7.51
CA ARG A 564 25.40 -1.46 -6.80
C ARG A 564 24.86 -2.04 -5.48
N ALA A 565 25.32 -3.23 -5.10
CA ALA A 565 25.07 -3.83 -3.79
C ALA A 565 26.13 -4.89 -3.43
N THR A 566 26.12 -5.39 -2.20
CA THR A 566 27.00 -6.48 -1.75
C THR A 566 26.17 -7.68 -1.31
N SER A 567 26.43 -8.84 -1.90
CA SER A 567 25.86 -10.12 -1.46
C SER A 567 26.91 -11.00 -0.79
N LYS A 568 26.49 -12.03 -0.04
CA LYS A 568 27.39 -13.08 0.51
C LYS A 568 28.20 -13.81 -0.59
N GLN A 569 27.76 -13.75 -1.86
CA GLN A 569 28.40 -14.38 -3.02
C GLN A 569 29.29 -13.43 -3.83
N GLY A 570 29.27 -12.12 -3.55
CA GLY A 570 30.04 -11.10 -4.28
C GLY A 570 29.28 -9.79 -4.54
N PRO A 571 29.93 -8.81 -5.18
CA PRO A 571 29.30 -7.53 -5.53
C PRO A 571 28.28 -7.70 -6.66
N LEU A 572 27.13 -7.06 -6.51
CA LEU A 572 26.10 -6.95 -7.54
C LEU A 572 26.24 -5.59 -8.22
N VAL A 573 26.32 -5.57 -9.55
CA VAL A 573 26.40 -4.32 -10.35
C VAL A 573 25.49 -4.44 -11.56
N LEU A 574 24.72 -3.39 -11.84
CA LEU A 574 23.84 -3.27 -13.00
C LEU A 574 23.95 -1.84 -13.56
N ARG A 575 24.12 -1.70 -14.88
CA ARG A 575 24.11 -0.41 -15.59
C ARG A 575 22.84 -0.31 -16.41
N ILE A 576 22.11 0.79 -16.26
CA ILE A 576 20.80 1.02 -16.88
C ILE A 576 20.90 2.28 -17.75
N PRO A 577 20.70 2.22 -19.08
CA PRO A 577 20.65 3.42 -19.91
C PRO A 577 19.43 4.28 -19.53
N ILE A 578 19.54 5.60 -19.72
CA ILE A 578 18.45 6.55 -19.50
C ILE A 578 17.82 6.92 -20.84
N ASP A 579 16.51 6.71 -20.97
CA ASP A 579 15.70 7.13 -22.11
C ASP A 579 15.08 8.51 -21.84
N GLU A 580 15.31 9.50 -22.70
CA GLU A 580 14.69 10.82 -22.56
C GLU A 580 13.27 10.83 -23.15
N ILE A 581 12.27 11.15 -22.32
CA ILE A 581 10.84 11.14 -22.71
C ILE A 581 10.29 12.54 -23.06
N GLY A 582 11.12 13.58 -22.95
CA GLY A 582 10.74 14.96 -23.22
C GLY A 582 10.13 15.68 -22.02
N THR A 583 9.19 16.60 -22.28
CA THR A 583 8.63 17.51 -21.27
C THR A 583 7.38 16.97 -20.59
N GLY A 584 7.34 16.99 -19.25
CA GLY A 584 6.20 16.55 -18.46
C GLY A 584 6.32 16.88 -16.98
N GLU A 585 5.26 16.58 -16.23
CA GLU A 585 5.19 16.79 -14.77
C GLU A 585 5.02 15.47 -13.98
N THR A 586 4.81 14.33 -14.65
CA THR A 586 4.31 13.11 -14.00
C THR A 586 5.39 12.44 -13.17
N ILE A 587 6.60 12.33 -13.71
CA ILE A 587 7.75 11.77 -12.97
C ILE A 587 8.16 12.75 -11.86
N HIS A 588 8.14 14.06 -12.10
CA HIS A 588 8.40 15.07 -11.07
C HIS A 588 7.42 14.98 -9.90
N GLN A 589 6.11 14.94 -10.17
CA GLN A 589 5.06 14.88 -9.15
C GLN A 589 5.14 13.58 -8.34
N LEU A 590 5.45 12.44 -8.98
CA LEU A 590 5.66 11.16 -8.28
C LEU A 590 6.94 11.17 -7.43
N ALA A 591 8.06 11.67 -7.96
CA ALA A 591 9.32 11.80 -7.23
C ALA A 591 9.14 12.67 -5.98
N VAL A 592 8.53 13.86 -6.14
CA VAL A 592 8.24 14.80 -5.05
C VAL A 592 7.30 14.19 -4.01
N ARG A 593 6.25 13.49 -4.44
CA ARG A 593 5.35 12.78 -3.52
C ARG A 593 6.11 11.74 -2.69
N LYS A 594 7.01 10.97 -3.31
CA LYS A 594 7.84 9.98 -2.64
C LYS A 594 8.76 10.64 -1.60
N VAL A 595 9.44 11.73 -1.98
CA VAL A 595 10.26 12.55 -1.05
C VAL A 595 9.43 13.06 0.13
N MET A 596 8.27 13.66 -0.12
CA MET A 596 7.40 14.19 0.94
C MET A 596 6.97 13.10 1.93
N ILE A 597 6.62 11.90 1.45
CA ILE A 597 6.28 10.76 2.33
C ILE A 597 7.48 10.37 3.22
N GLU A 598 8.70 10.29 2.69
CA GLU A 598 9.88 9.97 3.52
C GLU A 598 10.15 11.04 4.58
N LEU A 599 10.02 12.32 4.22
CA LEU A 599 10.19 13.45 5.14
C LEU A 599 9.11 13.46 6.25
N GLU A 600 7.84 13.26 5.88
CA GLU A 600 6.70 13.20 6.82
C GLU A 600 6.79 12.02 7.79
N GLU A 601 7.43 10.92 7.38
CA GLU A 601 7.75 9.76 8.23
C GLU A 601 9.06 9.92 9.03
N GLY A 602 9.73 11.08 8.94
CA GLY A 602 10.92 11.40 9.74
C GLY A 602 12.25 10.84 9.21
N HIS A 603 12.30 10.43 7.94
CA HIS A 603 13.52 9.96 7.28
C HIS A 603 13.77 10.69 5.94
N GLY A 604 14.33 10.04 4.92
CA GLY A 604 14.78 10.73 3.70
C GLY A 604 16.10 11.52 3.84
N TRP A 605 16.35 12.42 2.89
CA TRP A 605 17.65 13.13 2.75
C TRP A 605 18.04 13.98 3.97
N LEU A 606 17.07 14.50 4.73
CA LEU A 606 17.32 15.25 5.97
C LEU A 606 18.13 14.44 6.99
N ALA A 607 18.08 13.11 6.97
CA ALA A 607 18.83 12.25 7.88
C ALA A 607 20.37 12.40 7.78
N ARG A 608 20.89 12.94 6.65
CA ARG A 608 22.30 13.30 6.46
C ARG A 608 22.55 14.82 6.39
N ALA A 609 21.51 15.65 6.40
CA ALA A 609 21.67 17.09 6.30
C ALA A 609 22.32 17.68 7.56
N THR A 610 23.19 18.68 7.36
CA THR A 610 23.88 19.42 8.43
C THR A 610 23.65 20.91 8.25
N SER A 611 23.36 21.63 9.34
CA SER A 611 23.36 23.10 9.35
C SER A 611 24.56 23.58 10.15
N ASN A 612 25.47 24.34 9.54
CA ASN A 612 26.68 24.87 10.18
C ASN A 612 27.48 23.78 10.95
N GLY A 613 27.60 22.59 10.37
CA GLY A 613 28.27 21.43 10.98
C GLY A 613 27.43 20.63 11.99
N ASN A 614 26.28 21.14 12.44
CA ASN A 614 25.38 20.40 13.35
C ASN A 614 24.44 19.47 12.53
N PRO A 615 24.47 18.14 12.75
CA PRO A 615 23.56 17.20 12.08
C PRO A 615 22.09 17.44 12.42
N PHE A 616 21.20 17.28 11.44
CA PHE A 616 19.74 17.32 11.65
C PHE A 616 19.27 16.40 12.79
N LYS A 617 19.93 15.24 12.96
CA LYS A 617 19.67 14.28 14.04
C LYS A 617 19.81 14.88 15.45
N ASN A 618 20.66 15.88 15.63
CA ASN A 618 20.93 16.50 16.93
C ASN A 618 19.98 17.67 17.26
N LEU A 619 19.14 18.10 16.30
CA LEU A 619 18.17 19.16 16.53
C LEU A 619 17.03 18.72 17.47
N HIS A 620 16.47 19.67 18.22
CA HIS A 620 15.31 19.45 19.07
C HIS A 620 14.09 18.94 18.26
N PRO A 621 13.27 17.99 18.77
CA PRO A 621 12.15 17.41 18.03
C PRO A 621 11.19 18.43 17.41
N ALA A 622 10.81 19.48 18.14
CA ALA A 622 9.93 20.53 17.61
C ALA A 622 10.58 21.32 16.44
N SER A 623 11.91 21.49 16.45
CA SER A 623 12.63 22.14 15.36
C SER A 623 12.73 21.23 14.14
N LYS A 624 12.89 19.91 14.33
CA LYS A 624 12.84 18.91 13.25
C LYS A 624 11.48 18.92 12.54
N GLU A 625 10.39 18.90 13.30
CA GLU A 625 9.03 18.94 12.74
C GLU A 625 8.75 20.24 11.97
N ARG A 626 9.18 21.40 12.50
CA ARG A 626 9.09 22.69 11.79
C ARG A 626 9.90 22.70 10.48
N ILE A 627 11.07 22.06 10.43
CA ILE A 627 11.89 21.95 9.22
C ILE A 627 11.23 21.00 8.20
N ILE A 628 10.77 19.83 8.64
CA ILE A 628 10.03 18.88 7.78
C ILE A 628 8.81 19.57 7.17
N ALA A 629 8.03 20.30 7.99
CA ALA A 629 6.89 21.08 7.51
C ALA A 629 7.30 22.10 6.44
N ARG A 630 8.37 22.89 6.67
CA ARG A 630 8.88 23.89 5.73
C ARG A 630 9.28 23.27 4.38
N GLU A 631 10.03 22.18 4.38
CA GLU A 631 10.48 21.55 3.14
C GLU A 631 9.32 20.86 2.39
N CYS A 632 8.39 20.21 3.10
CA CYS A 632 7.18 19.64 2.48
C CYS A 632 6.22 20.71 1.95
N GLU A 633 6.09 21.86 2.63
CA GLU A 633 5.32 23.01 2.12
C GLU A 633 5.97 23.60 0.86
N LYS A 634 7.30 23.76 0.84
CA LYS A 634 8.06 24.22 -0.33
C LYS A 634 7.89 23.28 -1.52
N LEU A 635 8.16 21.99 -1.35
CA LEU A 635 8.06 20.99 -2.42
C LEU A 635 6.60 20.86 -2.92
N GLY A 636 5.64 20.80 -2.00
CA GLY A 636 4.23 20.66 -2.35
C GLY A 636 3.67 21.87 -3.10
N THR A 637 4.08 23.09 -2.74
CA THR A 637 3.68 24.30 -3.48
C THR A 637 4.40 24.45 -4.82
N GLN A 638 5.68 24.07 -4.91
CA GLN A 638 6.45 24.16 -6.15
C GLN A 638 5.93 23.20 -7.25
N PHE A 639 5.59 21.97 -6.89
CA PHE A 639 5.20 20.92 -7.85
C PHE A 639 3.70 20.59 -7.85
N GLN A 640 2.89 21.34 -7.09
CA GLN A 640 1.45 21.13 -6.88
C GLN A 640 1.13 19.71 -6.36
N VAL A 641 1.86 19.27 -5.33
CA VAL A 641 1.70 17.97 -4.67
C VAL A 641 1.24 18.15 -3.22
N THR A 642 0.26 17.36 -2.79
CA THR A 642 -0.29 17.41 -1.42
C THR A 642 0.38 16.44 -0.45
N GLY A 643 0.36 16.78 0.84
CA GLY A 643 0.86 15.96 1.95
C GLY A 643 0.30 16.43 3.29
N LYS A 644 0.85 15.96 4.41
CA LYS A 644 0.43 16.30 5.78
C LYS A 644 0.41 17.82 6.04
N HIS A 645 1.35 18.54 5.40
CA HIS A 645 1.60 19.98 5.60
C HIS A 645 1.11 20.89 4.45
N SER A 646 0.74 20.34 3.28
CA SER A 646 0.22 21.11 2.13
C SER A 646 -1.19 20.66 1.74
N SER A 647 -2.04 21.60 1.31
CA SER A 647 -3.46 21.33 1.02
C SER A 647 -3.91 22.04 -0.25
N PHE A 648 -4.85 21.45 -0.99
CA PHE A 648 -5.58 22.18 -2.02
C PHE A 648 -6.55 23.17 -1.36
N VAL A 649 -6.50 24.42 -1.82
CA VAL A 649 -7.59 25.39 -1.70
C VAL A 649 -8.05 25.73 -3.12
N ALA A 650 -9.36 25.72 -3.36
CA ALA A 650 -9.95 26.22 -4.61
C ALA A 650 -10.88 27.38 -4.29
N LEU A 651 -10.70 28.48 -5.02
CA LEU A 651 -11.44 29.73 -4.85
C LEU A 651 -12.14 30.10 -6.15
N GLU A 652 -13.23 30.84 -6.02
CA GLU A 652 -13.92 31.47 -7.15
C GLU A 652 -13.03 32.59 -7.70
N LYS A 653 -12.74 32.58 -9.01
CA LYS A 653 -11.91 33.63 -9.62
C LYS A 653 -12.71 34.93 -9.76
N ASP A 654 -12.33 35.95 -8.99
CA ASP A 654 -12.63 37.33 -9.35
C ASP A 654 -12.00 37.63 -10.73
N SER A 655 -12.84 38.00 -11.69
CA SER A 655 -12.46 38.20 -13.10
C SER A 655 -11.56 39.43 -13.37
N THR A 656 -11.02 40.06 -12.32
CA THR A 656 -10.35 41.38 -12.40
C THR A 656 -9.08 41.57 -11.55
N SER A 657 -8.64 40.63 -10.69
CA SER A 657 -7.60 40.91 -9.68
C SER A 657 -6.25 40.20 -9.84
N ASP A 658 -6.16 39.08 -10.56
CA ASP A 658 -4.93 38.27 -10.65
C ASP A 658 -4.03 38.58 -11.87
N GLN A 659 -4.58 39.11 -12.97
CA GLN A 659 -3.79 39.39 -14.20
C GLN A 659 -2.77 40.53 -14.05
N GLU A 660 -2.92 41.41 -13.05
CA GLU A 660 -1.93 42.46 -12.79
C GLU A 660 -0.73 41.93 -11.99
N LYS A 661 -0.95 40.98 -11.06
CA LYS A 661 0.13 40.39 -10.24
C LYS A 661 1.03 39.43 -11.01
N GLU A 662 0.50 38.79 -12.06
CA GLU A 662 1.24 37.80 -12.87
C GLU A 662 2.32 38.45 -13.75
N LYS A 663 2.31 39.78 -13.94
CA LYS A 663 3.33 40.53 -14.69
C LYS A 663 4.47 41.09 -13.84
N ASP A 664 4.24 41.40 -12.57
CA ASP A 664 5.25 42.00 -11.70
C ASP A 664 6.29 40.99 -11.19
N ILE A 665 6.01 39.69 -11.26
CA ILE A 665 6.95 38.62 -10.89
C ILE A 665 8.05 38.43 -11.96
N ALA A 666 7.83 38.91 -13.20
CA ALA A 666 8.78 38.76 -14.30
C ALA A 666 9.91 39.80 -14.31
N ASN A 667 9.90 40.81 -13.41
CA ASN A 667 10.88 41.90 -13.38
C ASN A 667 11.34 42.24 -11.94
N LEU A 668 12.15 41.35 -11.35
CA LEU A 668 12.97 41.67 -10.19
C LEU A 668 14.46 41.52 -10.56
N PRO A 669 15.30 42.57 -10.42
CA PRO A 669 16.72 42.48 -10.72
C PRO A 669 17.47 41.61 -9.70
N VAL A 670 18.42 40.81 -10.19
CA VAL A 670 19.37 40.06 -9.36
C VAL A 670 20.35 41.03 -8.67
N PRO A 671 20.69 40.86 -7.37
CA PRO A 671 21.75 41.64 -6.73
C PRO A 671 23.12 41.18 -7.21
N GLU A 672 23.84 42.04 -7.93
CA GLU A 672 25.19 41.77 -8.39
C GLU A 672 26.20 41.88 -7.24
N ALA A 673 27.17 40.96 -7.18
CA ALA A 673 28.12 40.88 -6.08
C ALA A 673 29.19 41.99 -6.15
N ALA A 674 29.54 42.57 -5.00
CA ALA A 674 30.57 43.59 -4.92
C ALA A 674 31.98 43.01 -5.16
N GLY A 675 32.60 43.39 -6.28
CA GLY A 675 34.04 43.28 -6.54
C GLY A 675 34.72 44.64 -6.41
N GLU A 676 35.94 44.66 -5.88
CA GLU A 676 36.65 45.89 -5.49
C GLU A 676 37.13 46.76 -6.68
N GLU A 677 37.39 48.03 -6.36
CA GLU A 677 37.71 49.10 -7.32
C GLU A 677 38.98 48.85 -8.14
N ASN A 678 38.99 49.34 -9.40
CA ASN A 678 40.14 50.15 -9.83
C ASN A 678 39.88 51.16 -10.97
N THR A 679 40.05 52.43 -10.60
CA THR A 679 40.70 53.54 -11.35
C THR A 679 40.14 54.16 -12.66
N VAL A 680 39.99 55.51 -12.57
CA VAL A 680 40.37 56.57 -13.57
C VAL A 680 39.28 57.26 -14.44
N HIS A 681 39.01 58.54 -14.08
CA HIS A 681 38.62 59.72 -14.92
C HIS A 681 37.35 59.65 -15.82
N GLN A 682 36.66 60.73 -16.24
CA GLN A 682 36.62 62.19 -15.96
C GLN A 682 35.20 62.68 -16.42
N VAL A 683 34.39 63.38 -15.60
CA VAL A 683 34.21 64.86 -15.55
C VAL A 683 33.21 65.50 -16.57
N PHE A 684 32.38 66.41 -16.03
CA PHE A 684 31.46 67.43 -16.65
C PHE A 684 30.13 67.03 -17.31
N GLY A 685 29.05 67.78 -17.00
CA GLY A 685 27.84 67.84 -17.86
C GLY A 685 26.47 68.21 -17.24
N ALA A 686 26.33 69.31 -16.50
CA ALA A 686 25.00 69.94 -16.28
C ALA A 686 24.60 70.77 -17.55
N PRO A 687 23.34 71.27 -17.75
CA PRO A 687 22.25 71.48 -16.79
C PRO A 687 20.81 71.12 -17.28
N GLY A 688 19.79 71.35 -16.42
CA GLY A 688 18.36 71.41 -16.82
C GLY A 688 18.01 72.70 -17.61
N PRO A 689 16.72 73.10 -17.79
CA PRO A 689 15.88 73.47 -16.61
C PRO A 689 14.32 73.49 -16.76
N VAL A 690 13.59 73.79 -15.66
CA VAL A 690 12.42 74.76 -15.59
C VAL A 690 11.09 74.42 -16.36
N ARG A 691 9.85 74.57 -15.85
CA ARG A 691 9.29 75.30 -14.67
C ARG A 691 7.80 74.94 -14.36
N ALA A 692 7.40 75.11 -13.08
CA ALA A 692 6.16 75.79 -12.59
C ALA A 692 4.73 75.23 -12.89
N ARG A 693 3.71 75.37 -12.00
CA ARG A 693 3.63 75.91 -10.61
C ARG A 693 2.29 75.57 -9.90
N ASN A 694 2.37 75.37 -8.57
CA ASN A 694 1.43 75.77 -7.47
C ASN A 694 -0.07 75.38 -7.55
N ARG A 695 -0.78 75.03 -6.45
CA ARG A 695 -0.73 75.44 -5.00
C ARG A 695 -0.89 74.21 -4.09
N ARG A 696 -0.21 74.05 -2.93
CA ARG A 696 -0.48 74.65 -1.58
C ARG A 696 -1.95 74.45 -1.15
N LEU A 697 -2.35 73.90 0.00
CA LEU A 697 -1.78 73.71 1.37
C LEU A 697 -2.63 72.59 2.08
N ALA A 698 -2.37 71.97 3.25
CA ALA A 698 -1.40 72.16 4.35
C ALA A 698 -1.09 70.83 5.11
N THR A 699 -0.34 70.94 6.22
CA THR A 699 0.11 69.92 7.21
C THR A 699 -0.97 69.34 8.15
N LYS A 700 -0.80 68.09 8.64
CA LYS A 700 -1.05 67.74 10.06
C LYS A 700 -0.41 66.42 10.57
N ALA A 701 0.35 66.56 11.65
CA ALA A 701 0.63 65.65 12.78
C ALA A 701 0.52 64.12 12.66
N HIS A 702 1.60 63.43 13.07
CA HIS A 702 1.54 62.05 13.56
C HIS A 702 0.67 61.93 14.82
N ARG A 703 -0.11 60.86 14.92
CA ARG A 703 -0.69 60.39 16.19
C ARG A 703 -0.69 58.86 16.23
N LYS A 704 -0.01 58.27 17.22
CA LYS A 704 -0.17 56.85 17.55
C LYS A 704 -1.64 56.63 17.97
N ILE A 705 -2.28 55.59 17.46
CA ILE A 705 -3.58 55.11 17.93
C ILE A 705 -3.35 53.74 18.59
N VAL A 706 -3.81 53.63 19.83
CA VAL A 706 -3.75 52.42 20.66
C VAL A 706 -5.10 51.70 20.52
N PRO A 707 -5.15 50.35 20.40
CA PRO A 707 -6.41 49.63 20.33
C PRO A 707 -7.19 49.68 21.67
N PRO A 708 -8.53 49.64 21.64
CA PRO A 708 -9.36 49.74 22.85
C PRO A 708 -9.40 48.42 23.67
N PRO A 709 -9.64 48.49 24.99
CA PRO A 709 -9.76 47.32 25.87
C PRO A 709 -11.13 46.61 25.75
N PRO A 710 -11.22 45.33 26.15
CA PRO A 710 -12.48 44.56 26.13
C PRO A 710 -13.50 45.03 27.21
N PRO A 711 -14.81 44.82 26.98
CA PRO A 711 -15.87 45.26 27.90
C PRO A 711 -15.98 44.40 29.17
N PRO A 712 -16.48 44.98 30.29
CA PRO A 712 -16.49 44.31 31.60
C PRO A 712 -17.68 43.35 31.81
N ALA A 713 -17.45 42.28 32.55
CA ALA A 713 -18.48 41.32 32.95
C ALA A 713 -19.36 41.86 34.10
N THR A 714 -20.66 42.03 33.85
CA THR A 714 -21.65 42.39 34.89
C THR A 714 -22.34 41.14 35.45
N ARG A 715 -22.09 40.84 36.73
CA ARG A 715 -22.92 39.92 37.52
C ARG A 715 -24.25 40.59 37.85
N PHE A 716 -25.37 39.89 37.70
CA PHE A 716 -26.60 40.21 38.43
C PHE A 716 -27.25 38.96 39.02
N SER A 717 -27.73 39.11 40.25
CA SER A 717 -28.20 38.04 41.12
C SER A 717 -29.71 37.79 41.01
N ALA A 718 -30.11 36.53 40.84
CA ALA A 718 -31.51 36.12 41.04
C ALA A 718 -31.72 35.61 42.47
N ARG A 719 -32.54 36.31 43.26
CA ARG A 719 -33.12 35.78 44.51
C ARG A 719 -34.35 34.95 44.15
N LEU A 720 -34.45 33.71 44.65
CA LEU A 720 -35.70 32.95 44.69
C LEU A 720 -36.05 32.62 46.14
N ARG A 721 -37.27 32.97 46.55
CA ARG A 721 -37.87 32.55 47.83
C ARG A 721 -38.53 31.19 47.66
N ALA A 722 -38.50 30.37 48.71
CA ALA A 722 -38.92 28.98 48.71
C ALA A 722 -40.44 28.77 48.79
N ARG A 723 -40.89 27.56 48.39
CA ARG A 723 -42.01 26.86 49.05
C ARG A 723 -41.96 25.32 48.87
N GLU A 724 -41.64 24.63 49.97
CA GLU A 724 -42.17 23.35 50.50
C GLU A 724 -42.15 22.03 49.64
N THR A 725 -41.12 21.20 49.90
CA THR A 725 -41.07 19.75 50.34
C THR A 725 -42.31 18.82 50.31
N PRO A 726 -42.19 17.45 50.32
CA PRO A 726 -41.14 16.60 50.96
C PRO A 726 -40.61 15.39 50.13
N GLY A 727 -39.61 14.58 50.52
CA GLY A 727 -38.66 14.53 51.67
C GLY A 727 -37.44 13.62 51.31
N SER A 728 -36.20 13.90 51.75
CA SER A 728 -35.48 13.42 52.97
C SER A 728 -35.04 11.92 52.91
N ASN A 729 -33.81 11.47 53.26
CA ASN A 729 -32.80 11.94 54.24
C ASN A 729 -31.30 11.77 53.82
N SER A 730 -30.44 12.66 54.38
CA SER A 730 -29.07 12.47 54.98
C SER A 730 -27.89 11.87 54.17
N SER A 731 -26.80 12.59 53.82
CA SER A 731 -25.71 13.24 54.62
C SER A 731 -24.76 12.25 55.33
N SER A 732 -23.43 12.09 55.09
CA SER A 732 -22.27 12.94 54.73
C SER A 732 -21.35 13.32 55.93
N LEU A 733 -20.02 13.21 55.74
CA LEU A 733 -18.84 13.85 56.41
C LEU A 733 -17.69 12.80 56.47
N ALA A 734 -16.46 12.92 55.94
CA ALA A 734 -15.49 13.99 55.66
C ALA A 734 -14.54 14.35 56.84
N SER A 735 -13.21 14.08 56.69
CA SER A 735 -12.10 15.04 56.95
C SER A 735 -10.67 14.43 56.95
N PHE A 736 -9.75 15.11 56.23
CA PHE A 736 -8.32 15.42 56.51
C PHE A 736 -7.38 14.49 57.33
N ALA A 737 -6.15 14.25 56.82
CA ALA A 737 -4.89 14.90 57.28
C ALA A 737 -3.59 14.35 56.64
N LEU A 738 -2.49 15.12 56.75
CA LEU A 738 -1.15 14.97 56.14
C LEU A 738 -0.11 14.13 56.94
N PHE A 739 1.02 13.87 56.28
CA PHE A 739 2.39 13.54 56.77
C PHE A 739 2.70 12.13 57.32
N GLY A 740 3.84 11.56 56.86
CA GLY A 740 4.57 10.50 57.56
C GLY A 740 5.21 9.41 56.68
N ALA A 741 6.54 9.37 56.63
CA ALA A 741 7.34 8.17 56.32
C ALA A 741 8.26 7.89 57.54
N PRO A 742 9.05 6.80 57.65
CA PRO A 742 9.23 5.64 56.75
C PRO A 742 9.23 4.27 57.49
N ALA A 743 9.73 3.21 56.81
CA ALA A 743 10.56 2.11 57.35
C ALA A 743 9.95 0.79 57.93
N VAL A 744 10.31 -0.32 57.23
CA VAL A 744 11.02 -1.52 57.75
C VAL A 744 10.28 -2.63 58.55
N ALA A 745 10.21 -3.80 57.88
CA ALA A 745 10.37 -5.20 58.36
C ALA A 745 9.30 -5.95 59.19
N ARG A 746 9.12 -7.22 58.77
CA ARG A 746 8.92 -8.48 59.56
C ARG A 746 7.73 -8.57 60.54
N SER A 747 7.14 -9.72 60.88
CA SER A 747 7.05 -11.09 60.31
C SER A 747 6.28 -11.94 61.35
N LEU A 748 5.50 -12.97 60.94
CA LEU A 748 4.89 -13.99 61.84
C LEU A 748 3.75 -13.42 62.75
N ASP A 749 2.71 -14.16 63.20
CA ASP A 749 2.30 -15.55 62.90
C ASP A 749 0.79 -15.80 63.18
N THR A 750 0.30 -16.97 62.72
CA THR A 750 -0.82 -17.79 63.28
C THR A 750 -2.30 -17.34 63.30
N SER A 751 -3.11 -18.17 62.62
CA SER A 751 -4.37 -18.82 63.07
C SER A 751 -5.75 -18.17 62.83
N GLY A 752 -6.68 -18.97 62.26
CA GLY A 752 -8.12 -18.66 62.16
C GLY A 752 -8.86 -19.25 60.94
N SER A 753 -9.11 -20.57 60.92
CA SER A 753 -9.94 -21.25 59.87
C SER A 753 -11.45 -21.03 60.08
N PRO A 754 -12.30 -21.17 59.03
CA PRO A 754 -13.29 -22.26 59.03
C PRO A 754 -13.54 -22.86 57.60
N PRO A 755 -14.66 -23.55 57.25
CA PRO A 755 -14.70 -25.01 57.05
C PRO A 755 -14.99 -25.50 55.59
N PRO A 756 -14.92 -26.82 55.29
CA PRO A 756 -14.90 -27.36 53.92
C PRO A 756 -16.27 -27.81 53.34
N PRO A 757 -16.35 -28.05 52.00
CA PRO A 757 -17.55 -28.60 51.34
C PRO A 757 -17.69 -30.14 51.47
N PRO A 758 -18.92 -30.68 51.38
CA PRO A 758 -19.18 -32.13 51.47
C PRO A 758 -18.91 -32.91 50.15
N PRO A 759 -18.78 -34.26 50.21
CA PRO A 759 -18.09 -35.05 49.17
C PRO A 759 -18.99 -35.90 48.26
N ALA A 760 -18.40 -36.42 47.18
CA ALA A 760 -18.95 -37.50 46.35
C ALA A 760 -18.38 -38.89 46.73
N PRO A 761 -19.13 -39.98 46.48
CA PRO A 761 -18.55 -41.31 46.24
C PRO A 761 -19.01 -41.88 44.86
N ARG A 762 -18.06 -42.20 43.96
CA ARG A 762 -17.50 -43.56 43.67
C ARG A 762 -18.46 -44.45 42.86
N ARG A 763 -18.14 -45.09 41.72
CA ARG A 763 -16.95 -45.76 41.11
C ARG A 763 -17.38 -47.21 40.77
N GLY A 764 -17.10 -47.68 39.56
CA GLY A 764 -17.28 -49.07 39.08
C GLY A 764 -17.20 -49.07 37.55
N PHE A 765 -16.04 -49.31 36.91
CA PHE A 765 -15.41 -50.62 36.63
C PHE A 765 -16.38 -51.59 35.92
N GLY A 766 -16.07 -52.15 34.74
CA GLY A 766 -14.92 -52.00 33.83
C GLY A 766 -14.87 -53.14 32.79
N PHE A 767 -13.97 -53.05 31.79
CA PHE A 767 -13.71 -54.05 30.72
C PHE A 767 -14.90 -54.28 29.72
N ASP A 768 -14.74 -54.69 28.45
CA ASP A 768 -13.57 -55.25 27.75
C ASP A 768 -13.57 -55.00 26.20
N ALA A 769 -12.43 -55.28 25.56
CA ALA A 769 -12.16 -55.67 24.15
C ALA A 769 -13.04 -55.27 22.92
N LEU A 770 -12.39 -54.52 22.00
CA LEU A 770 -12.14 -54.81 20.55
C LEU A 770 -13.23 -55.26 19.54
N MET A 771 -13.37 -54.42 18.49
CA MET A 771 -13.27 -54.73 17.03
C MET A 771 -14.37 -55.47 16.20
N VAL A 772 -14.40 -55.07 14.91
CA VAL A 772 -14.97 -55.70 13.68
C VAL A 772 -16.43 -55.37 13.28
N CYS A 773 -16.66 -55.30 11.95
CA CYS A 773 -17.77 -54.66 11.24
C CYS A 773 -18.86 -55.61 10.68
N SER A 774 -20.05 -55.04 10.37
CA SER A 774 -20.97 -55.34 9.22
C SER A 774 -21.58 -56.77 9.11
N PRO A 775 -22.75 -57.02 8.44
CA PRO A 775 -23.33 -56.41 7.22
C PRO A 775 -24.82 -55.92 7.35
N ALA A 776 -25.37 -55.06 6.47
CA ALA A 776 -26.09 -55.35 5.19
C ALA A 776 -27.08 -56.55 5.24
N HIS A 777 -28.34 -56.49 4.74
CA HIS A 777 -28.70 -56.34 3.31
C HIS A 777 -30.24 -56.30 3.03
N VAL A 778 -30.60 -55.81 1.82
CA VAL A 778 -31.84 -56.07 0.99
C VAL A 778 -33.22 -55.57 1.45
N SER A 779 -33.84 -54.73 0.60
CA SER A 779 -35.18 -54.94 0.02
C SER A 779 -35.44 -53.97 -1.15
N GLU A 780 -35.41 -54.47 -2.40
CA GLU A 780 -36.08 -53.85 -3.56
C GLU A 780 -37.52 -54.40 -3.68
N GLY A 781 -38.40 -53.71 -4.42
CA GLY A 781 -39.59 -54.33 -5.00
C GLY A 781 -40.87 -53.47 -5.01
N ASP A 782 -41.21 -52.94 -6.19
CA ASP A 782 -42.54 -52.92 -6.83
C ASP A 782 -43.77 -52.33 -6.10
N MET A 783 -44.82 -51.79 -6.74
CA MET A 783 -45.21 -51.24 -8.05
C MET A 783 -46.74 -50.96 -7.90
N MET A 784 -47.30 -50.03 -8.69
CA MET A 784 -48.73 -49.79 -9.08
C MET A 784 -49.13 -48.32 -8.91
N GLU A 785 -49.41 -47.59 -10.00
CA GLU A 785 -50.73 -47.36 -10.65
C GLU A 785 -51.64 -46.38 -9.84
N MET A 786 -52.46 -45.49 -10.42
CA MET A 786 -52.95 -45.33 -11.80
C MET A 786 -53.28 -43.85 -12.14
N GLU A 787 -53.76 -43.59 -13.36
CA GLU A 787 -53.85 -42.28 -14.05
C GLU A 787 -55.18 -41.50 -13.87
N SER A 788 -55.17 -40.21 -14.23
CA SER A 788 -56.09 -39.56 -15.22
C SER A 788 -55.76 -38.04 -15.31
N VAL A 789 -55.21 -37.52 -16.41
CA VAL A 789 -55.85 -37.14 -17.70
C VAL A 789 -56.83 -35.96 -17.57
N ASP A 790 -56.41 -34.78 -18.04
CA ASP A 790 -57.09 -34.15 -19.20
C ASP A 790 -56.20 -33.14 -19.95
N SER A 791 -56.40 -33.06 -21.26
CA SER A 791 -55.75 -32.15 -22.22
C SER A 791 -56.85 -31.28 -22.90
N ASP A 792 -56.60 -30.15 -23.55
CA ASP A 792 -55.94 -30.04 -24.86
C ASP A 792 -55.95 -28.56 -25.32
N ARG A 793 -54.82 -28.01 -25.82
CA ARG A 793 -54.66 -27.47 -27.20
C ARG A 793 -53.37 -26.67 -27.45
N SER A 794 -52.72 -27.03 -28.57
CA SER A 794 -51.56 -26.40 -29.24
C SER A 794 -51.72 -24.89 -29.52
N VAL A 795 -50.68 -24.07 -29.78
CA VAL A 795 -49.51 -24.17 -30.70
C VAL A 795 -48.40 -23.24 -30.13
N GLY A 796 -47.08 -23.44 -30.20
CA GLY A 796 -46.21 -24.27 -31.03
C GLY A 796 -45.09 -23.40 -31.65
N TYR A 797 -43.91 -23.33 -31.02
CA TYR A 797 -42.68 -22.79 -31.63
C TYR A 797 -41.44 -23.31 -30.88
N THR A 798 -40.44 -23.81 -31.61
CA THR A 798 -39.12 -24.20 -31.08
C THR A 798 -38.06 -23.18 -31.51
N PRO A 799 -37.08 -22.92 -30.62
CA PRO A 799 -35.70 -22.80 -31.06
C PRO A 799 -34.78 -23.73 -30.26
N ALA A 800 -33.70 -24.17 -30.89
CA ALA A 800 -32.76 -25.15 -30.32
C ALA A 800 -31.90 -24.55 -29.19
N SER A 801 -31.73 -25.32 -28.12
CA SER A 801 -30.78 -25.00 -27.04
C SER A 801 -29.36 -25.42 -27.43
N PRO A 802 -28.35 -24.53 -27.37
CA PRO A 802 -26.96 -24.95 -27.32
C PRO A 802 -26.65 -25.49 -25.92
N THR A 803 -25.95 -26.62 -25.84
CA THR A 803 -25.58 -27.27 -24.59
C THR A 803 -24.49 -26.47 -23.87
N VAL A 804 -24.88 -25.59 -22.95
CA VAL A 804 -23.93 -24.93 -22.03
C VAL A 804 -23.60 -25.92 -20.91
N ALA A 805 -22.32 -26.30 -20.80
CA ALA A 805 -21.83 -27.09 -19.69
C ALA A 805 -21.93 -26.28 -18.39
N SER A 806 -22.44 -26.92 -17.33
CA SER A 806 -22.59 -26.30 -16.01
C SER A 806 -21.24 -26.17 -15.31
N GLU A 807 -20.60 -25.01 -15.41
CA GLU A 807 -19.49 -24.64 -14.52
C GLU A 807 -20.01 -24.39 -13.10
N THR A 808 -19.84 -25.38 -12.22
CA THR A 808 -20.11 -25.24 -10.78
C THR A 808 -18.96 -24.54 -10.05
N ALA A 809 -19.29 -23.82 -8.98
CA ALA A 809 -18.37 -22.96 -8.24
C ALA A 809 -17.07 -23.64 -7.76
N GLY A 810 -15.94 -22.92 -7.90
CA GLY A 810 -14.77 -23.06 -7.02
C GLY A 810 -13.90 -24.31 -7.21
N GLY A 811 -13.72 -24.80 -8.44
CA GLY A 811 -12.74 -25.85 -8.72
C GLY A 811 -11.29 -25.35 -8.59
N ALA A 812 -10.55 -25.86 -7.61
CA ALA A 812 -9.11 -25.61 -7.50
C ALA A 812 -8.36 -26.19 -8.72
N SER A 813 -7.38 -25.45 -9.26
CA SER A 813 -6.68 -25.87 -10.48
C SER A 813 -5.93 -27.20 -10.29
N THR A 814 -5.68 -27.94 -11.36
CA THR A 814 -4.98 -29.24 -11.32
C THR A 814 -3.66 -29.16 -10.56
N VAL A 815 -2.93 -28.05 -10.69
CA VAL A 815 -1.67 -27.80 -9.98
C VAL A 815 -1.87 -27.76 -8.46
N HIS A 816 -2.94 -27.14 -7.95
CA HIS A 816 -3.26 -27.15 -6.51
C HIS A 816 -3.45 -28.59 -5.98
N ARG A 817 -4.15 -29.44 -6.75
CA ARG A 817 -4.39 -30.85 -6.37
C ARG A 817 -3.07 -31.63 -6.31
N ILE A 818 -2.16 -31.41 -7.27
CA ILE A 818 -0.80 -31.97 -7.23
C ILE A 818 -0.04 -31.49 -5.98
N ILE A 819 -0.04 -30.19 -5.68
CA ILE A 819 0.67 -29.64 -4.51
C ILE A 819 0.11 -30.20 -3.19
N ALA A 820 -1.22 -30.32 -3.07
CA ALA A 820 -1.87 -30.88 -1.88
C ALA A 820 -1.40 -32.32 -1.57
N LEU A 821 -1.21 -33.14 -2.62
CA LEU A 821 -0.77 -34.53 -2.55
C LEU A 821 0.74 -34.70 -2.27
N GLN A 822 1.55 -33.64 -2.28
CA GLN A 822 2.98 -33.76 -1.99
C GLN A 822 3.22 -34.14 -0.51
N SER A 823 4.13 -35.07 -0.26
CA SER A 823 4.60 -35.44 1.08
C SER A 823 5.38 -34.30 1.74
N PHE A 824 5.64 -34.44 3.05
CA PHE A 824 6.52 -33.51 3.77
C PHE A 824 7.91 -33.40 3.10
N GLU A 825 8.52 -34.52 2.70
CA GLU A 825 9.89 -34.55 2.16
C GLU A 825 9.97 -34.03 0.72
N GLY A 826 8.86 -33.96 -0.01
CA GLY A 826 8.82 -33.45 -1.40
C GLY A 826 8.39 -34.47 -2.46
N TYR A 827 8.12 -35.72 -2.10
CA TYR A 827 7.75 -36.77 -3.05
C TYR A 827 6.23 -36.97 -3.17
N TRP A 828 5.79 -37.70 -4.19
CA TRP A 828 4.41 -38.18 -4.31
C TRP A 828 4.33 -39.69 -4.19
N ILE A 829 3.29 -40.16 -3.48
CA ILE A 829 2.99 -41.58 -3.34
C ILE A 829 2.13 -42.01 -4.54
N TRP A 830 2.41 -43.18 -5.09
CA TRP A 830 1.56 -43.78 -6.11
C TRP A 830 0.15 -44.05 -5.55
N SER A 831 -0.86 -43.34 -6.05
CA SER A 831 -2.27 -43.53 -5.68
C SER A 831 -3.19 -43.36 -6.89
N THR A 832 -4.41 -43.89 -6.81
CA THR A 832 -5.47 -43.67 -7.82
C THR A 832 -5.77 -42.18 -7.97
N GLU A 833 -5.91 -41.46 -6.85
CA GLU A 833 -6.14 -40.01 -6.82
C GLU A 833 -5.05 -39.22 -7.56
N LEU A 834 -3.78 -39.60 -7.41
CA LEU A 834 -2.68 -38.96 -8.13
C LEU A 834 -2.79 -39.21 -9.65
N MET A 835 -3.11 -40.43 -10.06
CA MET A 835 -3.25 -40.77 -11.48
C MET A 835 -4.45 -40.07 -12.12
N GLU A 836 -5.57 -39.96 -11.40
CA GLU A 836 -6.73 -39.15 -11.80
C GLU A 836 -6.39 -37.66 -11.95
N VAL A 837 -5.61 -37.09 -11.02
CA VAL A 837 -5.15 -35.69 -11.08
C VAL A 837 -4.25 -35.45 -12.30
N LEU A 838 -3.40 -36.40 -12.66
CA LEU A 838 -2.51 -36.34 -13.84
C LEU A 838 -3.23 -36.70 -15.16
N GLY A 839 -4.47 -37.21 -15.10
CA GLY A 839 -5.22 -37.64 -16.29
C GLY A 839 -4.69 -38.94 -16.93
N LEU A 840 -4.11 -39.84 -16.13
CA LEU A 840 -3.41 -41.05 -16.58
C LEU A 840 -4.17 -42.33 -16.15
N ASP A 841 -4.36 -43.32 -17.04
CA ASP A 841 -4.90 -44.64 -16.62
C ASP A 841 -3.81 -45.44 -15.91
N GLU A 842 -4.03 -45.69 -14.61
CA GLU A 842 -3.13 -46.43 -13.73
C GLU A 842 -2.78 -47.83 -14.27
N ARG A 843 -3.73 -48.51 -14.94
CA ARG A 843 -3.53 -49.86 -15.48
C ARG A 843 -2.64 -49.85 -16.70
N ASP A 844 -2.82 -48.89 -17.59
CA ASP A 844 -1.98 -48.75 -18.79
C ASP A 844 -0.54 -48.39 -18.42
N ILE A 845 -0.35 -47.47 -17.46
CA ILE A 845 1.01 -47.14 -17.00
C ILE A 845 1.62 -48.33 -16.27
N ARG A 846 0.91 -49.02 -15.37
CA ARG A 846 1.45 -50.23 -14.72
C ARG A 846 1.81 -51.32 -15.74
N ALA A 847 1.00 -51.53 -16.78
CA ALA A 847 1.29 -52.49 -17.83
C ALA A 847 2.52 -52.10 -18.68
N ARG A 848 2.78 -50.81 -18.88
CA ARG A 848 4.01 -50.31 -19.53
C ARG A 848 5.23 -50.45 -18.61
N LEU A 849 5.12 -50.07 -17.34
CA LEU A 849 6.18 -50.25 -16.34
C LEU A 849 6.53 -51.74 -16.16
N LEU A 850 5.55 -52.65 -16.16
CA LEU A 850 5.79 -54.11 -16.12
C LEU A 850 6.56 -54.66 -17.34
N LYS A 851 6.47 -54.01 -18.51
CA LYS A 851 7.29 -54.35 -19.69
C LYS A 851 8.69 -53.73 -19.64
N LEU A 852 8.87 -52.69 -18.83
CA LEU A 852 10.12 -51.96 -18.66
C LEU A 852 10.97 -52.56 -17.54
N PHE A 853 10.34 -53.03 -16.45
CA PHE A 853 11.00 -53.70 -15.32
C PHE A 853 10.85 -55.22 -15.43
N GLU A 854 11.72 -55.85 -16.24
CA GLU A 854 11.81 -57.32 -16.27
C GLU A 854 12.36 -57.89 -14.94
N LYS A 855 11.42 -58.30 -14.08
CA LYS A 855 11.52 -58.96 -12.76
C LYS A 855 11.57 -58.10 -11.47
N ASP A 856 10.94 -58.71 -10.47
CA ASP A 856 11.04 -58.56 -9.02
C ASP A 856 10.93 -57.14 -8.44
N GLY A 857 9.66 -56.77 -8.24
CA GLY A 857 9.24 -55.54 -7.61
C GLY A 857 9.80 -55.30 -6.20
N ARG A 858 10.11 -54.02 -5.98
CA ARG A 858 10.07 -53.37 -4.67
C ARG A 858 9.21 -52.11 -4.78
N GLY A 859 8.33 -51.90 -3.80
CA GLY A 859 7.45 -50.73 -3.76
C GLY A 859 8.18 -49.38 -3.64
N SER A 860 9.48 -49.39 -3.31
CA SER A 860 10.35 -48.21 -3.25
C SER A 860 10.43 -47.44 -4.57
N ASN A 861 10.47 -48.16 -5.71
CA ASN A 861 10.67 -47.53 -7.01
C ASN A 861 9.42 -46.80 -7.49
N LEU A 862 8.22 -47.27 -7.10
CA LEU A 862 6.95 -46.64 -7.49
C LEU A 862 6.81 -45.20 -6.97
N THR A 863 7.37 -44.89 -5.79
CA THR A 863 7.39 -43.52 -5.24
C THR A 863 8.32 -42.61 -6.04
N VAL A 864 9.49 -43.13 -6.47
CA VAL A 864 10.43 -42.37 -7.32
C VAL A 864 9.81 -42.15 -8.71
N ILE A 865 9.21 -43.20 -9.30
CA ILE A 865 8.52 -43.12 -10.60
C ILE A 865 7.33 -42.15 -10.53
N ALA A 866 6.47 -42.24 -9.50
CA ALA A 866 5.36 -41.30 -9.32
C ALA A 866 5.84 -39.85 -9.21
N THR A 867 6.92 -39.62 -8.47
CA THR A 867 7.56 -38.30 -8.35
C THR A 867 8.12 -37.82 -9.70
N MET A 868 8.76 -38.69 -10.48
CA MET A 868 9.24 -38.37 -11.83
C MET A 868 8.10 -38.06 -12.81
N LEU A 869 6.99 -38.81 -12.77
CA LEU A 869 5.79 -38.55 -13.57
C LEU A 869 5.19 -37.17 -13.25
N VAL A 870 5.07 -36.83 -11.96
CA VAL A 870 4.59 -35.50 -11.53
C VAL A 870 5.54 -34.39 -11.97
N MET A 871 6.86 -34.53 -11.76
CA MET A 871 7.85 -33.55 -12.21
C MET A 871 7.81 -33.34 -13.73
N THR A 872 7.59 -34.42 -14.50
CA THR A 872 7.42 -34.36 -15.95
C THR A 872 6.13 -33.64 -16.34
N TYR A 873 5.01 -33.97 -15.69
CA TYR A 873 3.72 -33.34 -15.93
C TYR A 873 3.77 -31.83 -15.67
N LEU A 874 4.34 -31.42 -14.53
CA LEU A 874 4.50 -30.01 -14.17
C LEU A 874 5.34 -29.25 -15.20
N SER A 875 6.50 -29.81 -15.59
CA SER A 875 7.42 -29.16 -16.54
C SER A 875 6.94 -29.16 -18.00
N THR A 876 6.05 -30.08 -18.40
CA THR A 876 5.56 -30.19 -19.80
C THR A 876 4.14 -29.68 -20.02
N LYS A 877 3.18 -30.05 -19.15
CA LYS A 877 1.76 -29.68 -19.27
C LYS A 877 1.43 -28.39 -18.53
N CYS A 878 2.17 -28.08 -17.46
CA CYS A 878 1.96 -26.88 -16.62
C CYS A 878 3.10 -25.86 -16.74
N ALA A 879 3.82 -25.83 -17.87
CA ALA A 879 4.98 -24.96 -18.08
C ALA A 879 4.65 -23.46 -17.87
N ASP A 880 3.46 -23.02 -18.30
CA ASP A 880 2.98 -21.65 -18.10
C ASP A 880 2.77 -21.28 -16.62
N ASP A 881 2.52 -22.28 -15.77
CA ASP A 881 2.32 -22.16 -14.31
C ASP A 881 3.60 -22.38 -13.49
N ARG A 882 4.78 -22.41 -14.12
CA ARG A 882 6.06 -22.65 -13.40
C ARG A 882 6.24 -21.79 -12.15
N SER A 883 5.79 -20.53 -12.16
CA SER A 883 5.86 -19.63 -11.01
C SER A 883 5.12 -20.15 -9.76
N VAL A 884 4.10 -21.01 -9.92
CA VAL A 884 3.36 -21.70 -8.86
C VAL A 884 4.15 -22.88 -8.30
N TRP A 885 4.52 -23.83 -9.15
CA TRP A 885 4.97 -25.14 -8.69
C TRP A 885 6.49 -25.25 -8.50
N GLU A 886 7.29 -24.25 -8.90
CA GLU A 886 8.76 -24.33 -8.86
C GLU A 886 9.33 -24.66 -7.47
N LEU A 887 8.85 -24.05 -6.37
CA LEU A 887 9.33 -24.41 -5.02
C LEU A 887 9.01 -25.87 -4.64
N VAL A 888 7.86 -26.35 -5.08
CA VAL A 888 7.38 -27.72 -4.85
C VAL A 888 8.20 -28.71 -5.69
N TYR A 889 8.57 -28.33 -6.92
CA TYR A 889 9.46 -29.07 -7.80
C TYR A 889 10.91 -29.10 -7.30
N ASP A 890 11.47 -27.97 -6.84
CA ASP A 890 12.83 -27.89 -6.31
C ASP A 890 13.00 -28.79 -5.07
N LYS A 891 11.96 -28.83 -4.22
CA LYS A 891 11.85 -29.74 -3.08
C LYS A 891 11.80 -31.20 -3.52
N ALA A 892 11.02 -31.52 -4.55
CA ALA A 892 10.96 -32.85 -5.15
C ALA A 892 12.28 -33.27 -5.82
N GLU A 893 12.99 -32.36 -6.48
CA GLU A 893 14.30 -32.62 -7.08
C GLU A 893 15.36 -32.85 -6.01
N GLY A 894 15.35 -32.06 -4.93
CA GLY A 894 16.21 -32.28 -3.77
C GLY A 894 16.03 -33.67 -3.17
N TRP A 895 14.78 -34.09 -2.95
CA TRP A 895 14.45 -35.45 -2.51
C TRP A 895 14.87 -36.51 -3.53
N LYS A 896 14.54 -36.34 -4.82
CA LYS A 896 14.92 -37.28 -5.91
C LYS A 896 16.44 -37.49 -5.91
N ARG A 897 17.21 -36.39 -5.82
CA ARG A 897 18.67 -36.41 -5.82
C ARG A 897 19.23 -37.17 -4.61
N GLN A 898 18.69 -36.93 -3.41
CA GLN A 898 19.07 -37.69 -2.21
C GLN A 898 18.71 -39.17 -2.36
N LYS A 899 17.48 -39.49 -2.79
CA LYS A 899 17.00 -40.87 -2.89
C LYS A 899 17.77 -41.69 -3.92
N LEU A 900 18.14 -41.09 -5.06
CA LEU A 900 19.00 -41.73 -6.06
C LEU A 900 20.43 -42.00 -5.54
N VAL A 901 20.94 -41.22 -4.58
CA VAL A 901 22.22 -41.52 -3.91
C VAL A 901 22.06 -42.68 -2.93
N GLU A 902 20.96 -42.72 -2.17
CA GLU A 902 20.66 -43.83 -1.24
C GLU A 902 20.42 -45.18 -1.94
N MET A 903 19.95 -45.17 -3.20
CA MET A 903 19.64 -46.38 -3.98
C MET A 903 20.84 -47.06 -4.65
N GLY A 904 22.01 -46.41 -4.71
CA GLY A 904 23.21 -47.00 -5.32
C GLY A 904 23.00 -47.47 -6.77
N GLU A 905 23.36 -48.71 -7.07
CA GLU A 905 23.28 -49.30 -8.43
C GLU A 905 21.85 -49.34 -9.00
N GLU A 906 20.81 -49.47 -8.15
CA GLU A 906 19.41 -49.43 -8.60
C GLU A 906 19.03 -48.05 -9.21
N ALA A 907 19.76 -46.98 -8.86
CA ALA A 907 19.52 -45.65 -9.38
C ALA A 907 19.96 -45.48 -10.85
N ASP A 908 20.96 -46.24 -11.32
CA ASP A 908 21.48 -46.10 -12.68
C ASP A 908 20.53 -46.71 -13.72
N VAL A 909 19.76 -47.74 -13.33
CA VAL A 909 18.63 -48.26 -14.12
C VAL A 909 17.55 -47.19 -14.28
N LEU A 910 17.15 -46.52 -13.19
CA LEU A 910 16.15 -45.45 -13.23
C LEU A 910 16.62 -44.22 -14.05
N LYS A 911 17.91 -43.85 -13.97
CA LYS A 911 18.49 -42.78 -14.81
C LYS A 911 18.51 -43.15 -16.29
N ALA A 912 18.90 -44.39 -16.63
CA ALA A 912 18.93 -44.86 -18.01
C ALA A 912 17.53 -44.81 -18.66
N MET A 913 16.49 -45.04 -17.85
CA MET A 913 15.09 -45.13 -18.27
C MET A 913 14.29 -43.82 -18.02
N GLU A 914 14.94 -42.75 -17.55
CA GLU A 914 14.27 -41.46 -17.26
C GLU A 914 13.53 -40.91 -18.49
N LYS A 915 14.09 -41.10 -19.69
CA LYS A 915 13.44 -40.73 -20.97
C LYS A 915 12.17 -41.52 -21.26
N ASP A 916 12.15 -42.82 -20.96
CA ASP A 916 11.00 -43.68 -21.22
C ASP A 916 9.89 -43.44 -20.18
N ILE A 917 10.26 -43.10 -18.95
CA ILE A 917 9.32 -42.66 -17.90
C ILE A 917 8.71 -41.29 -18.26
N ILE A 918 9.53 -40.35 -18.76
CA ILE A 918 9.07 -39.05 -19.26
C ILE A 918 8.06 -39.22 -20.42
N ALA A 919 8.29 -40.19 -21.32
CA ALA A 919 7.41 -40.46 -22.46
C ALA A 919 6.03 -41.07 -22.11
N LEU A 920 5.73 -41.27 -20.82
CA LEU A 920 4.42 -41.70 -20.33
C LEU A 920 3.44 -40.53 -20.09
N VAL A 921 3.90 -39.28 -20.25
CA VAL A 921 3.17 -38.04 -19.95
C VAL A 921 3.07 -37.12 -21.18
#